data_AF-A0A6L6XYB5-F1
#
_entry.id   AF-A0A6L6XYB5-F1
#
_cell.length_a   1.000
_cell.length_b   1.000
_cell.length_c   1.000
_cell.angle_alpha   90.00
_cell.angle_beta   90.00
_cell.angle_gamma   90.00
#
_symmetry.space_group_name_H-M   'P 1'
#
loop_
_entity.id
_entity.type
_entity.pdbx_description
1 polymer ?
#
loop_
_entity_poly.entity_id
_entity_poly.type
_entity_poly.pdbx_seq_one_letter_code
_entity_poly.pdbx_strand_id
1 'polypeptide(L)'
;MTAPRSPGQRLRQAVATAYARRSGTGGPSEGGRPSGRSDTAGRRRTRPASAARSPGTAHRIRCSSHFPPRHRCRPSPPQCPNTRTRQTWCGRHAPGRISSGCVGHRGRMSEFNSAADGVPAGGRHDLVTVDGRCFAISAEAGDMVAGTHGLVYDDLRHLSRLQLTVNGDRVELLGASTPTPLSAVVVSRVVARVDGDGDGDGADPGQGTIGTEHRGDHAGVLLIRRRSLAGCLLEELTLRNPHPMPVSVHVQLEVAADFAHVFDVKSGTADRERASVAVDPSGTWTLGSPRDPQDSTRVLMEPRPDEVDPDGGAATWRLQVPGQGEVTVAVTVQPVSAGVPADLERPAALARGTAVRELSAWRAGLPSAVSLDPRLPTAIDQALIDLAALRIVDEAHPERTVVAAGAPWFMTLFGRDSLLTAWMTLPFDGSLAAGVLAGLAELQGRVDDPASEEQPGRIVHELRRHGGSGPFSSRNRYYGTVDATPLFVALAAEAWRWRAIDEGTLRDLAPAVGRAIDWTIGAGDSNGDGFVDYRRRDAHGLANQGWKDSWDGITRADGTLPQAPLALVEVQGYAYAALTGAAALATTVDIGHDADDLLRRAQVLKDRFNETFWDRRGWFVLGLDGDGRPIDSLTTNPGHALWSGIADDDKARQYVERLVDRDLWTGWGLRTLASSMAAYDPLSYHNGSVWPHDTALCVAGAARYGHWDAVDLLVDGALEATRHFGGRPPELFAGLSRDDVAMPVAYPSSCSPQAWASASVLLLVRTMLGLEPTADGSGVELVRGDLSGVPDLALSALEFAGRPMSVDVQAGSGRVTLGPSAQPWSSGP
;
A
#
# COMPACT_ATOMS: atom_id res chain seq x y z
N MET A 1 -55.85 8.93 -8.25
CA MET A 1 -54.66 9.78 -8.01
C MET A 1 -53.63 8.93 -7.30
N THR A 2 -52.39 8.91 -7.76
CA THR A 2 -51.29 8.11 -7.17
C THR A 2 -50.08 9.03 -6.99
N ALA A 3 -49.49 9.04 -5.80
CA ALA A 3 -48.37 9.91 -5.47
C ALA A 3 -47.12 9.58 -6.33
N PRO A 4 -46.29 10.57 -6.68
CA PRO A 4 -45.03 10.33 -7.38
C PRO A 4 -44.06 9.57 -6.48
N ARG A 5 -43.46 8.47 -7.00
CA ARG A 5 -42.40 7.74 -6.29
C ARG A 5 -41.11 8.55 -6.23
N SER A 6 -40.47 8.52 -5.06
CA SER A 6 -39.18 9.17 -4.78
C SER A 6 -38.04 8.62 -5.67
N PRO A 7 -36.92 9.35 -5.81
CA PRO A 7 -35.78 8.92 -6.62
C PRO A 7 -35.18 7.57 -6.19
N GLY A 8 -34.92 7.36 -4.89
CA GLY A 8 -34.26 6.15 -4.37
C GLY A 8 -35.01 4.84 -4.69
N GLN A 9 -36.34 4.85 -4.74
CA GLN A 9 -37.12 3.69 -5.19
C GLN A 9 -36.83 3.30 -6.64
N ARG A 10 -36.39 4.23 -7.49
CA ARG A 10 -36.03 3.95 -8.89
C ARG A 10 -34.65 3.30 -8.97
N LEU A 11 -33.69 3.71 -8.13
CA LEU A 11 -32.35 3.12 -8.09
C LEU A 11 -32.42 1.66 -7.61
N ARG A 12 -33.06 1.41 -6.47
CA ARG A 12 -33.28 0.05 -5.93
C ARG A 12 -34.06 -0.85 -6.92
N GLN A 13 -35.06 -0.29 -7.63
CA GLN A 13 -35.82 -1.03 -8.65
C GLN A 13 -35.03 -1.25 -9.95
N ALA A 14 -34.12 -0.35 -10.34
CA ALA A 14 -33.24 -0.54 -11.50
C ALA A 14 -32.22 -1.65 -11.26
N VAL A 15 -31.53 -1.63 -10.12
CA VAL A 15 -30.56 -2.68 -9.71
C VAL A 15 -31.23 -4.06 -9.67
N ALA A 16 -32.39 -4.17 -9.00
CA ALA A 16 -33.14 -5.43 -8.92
C ALA A 16 -33.64 -5.92 -10.30
N THR A 17 -34.08 -5.01 -11.18
CA THR A 17 -34.57 -5.37 -12.53
C THR A 17 -33.42 -5.75 -13.47
N ALA A 18 -32.21 -5.21 -13.27
CA ALA A 18 -31.01 -5.64 -13.99
C ALA A 18 -30.59 -7.07 -13.59
N TYR A 19 -30.55 -7.35 -12.27
CA TYR A 19 -30.24 -8.68 -11.74
C TYR A 19 -31.24 -9.76 -12.19
N ALA A 20 -32.55 -9.48 -12.12
CA ALA A 20 -33.59 -10.47 -12.41
C ALA A 20 -33.77 -10.82 -13.91
N ARG A 21 -33.18 -10.06 -14.84
CA ARG A 21 -33.45 -10.19 -16.29
C ARG A 21 -32.40 -10.96 -17.10
N ARG A 22 -31.36 -11.52 -16.48
CA ARG A 22 -30.31 -12.29 -17.20
C ARG A 22 -29.98 -13.68 -16.62
N SER A 23 -30.56 -14.05 -15.48
CA SER A 23 -30.43 -15.39 -14.87
C SER A 23 -31.45 -16.43 -15.39
N GLY A 24 -32.28 -16.07 -16.37
CA GLY A 24 -33.26 -16.98 -16.98
C GLY A 24 -32.64 -17.87 -18.05
N THR A 25 -32.51 -19.16 -17.76
CA THR A 25 -32.06 -20.19 -18.72
C THR A 25 -33.17 -20.56 -19.72
N GLY A 26 -32.83 -20.67 -21.00
CA GLY A 26 -33.76 -21.08 -22.06
C GLY A 26 -33.02 -21.47 -23.34
N GLY A 27 -33.16 -22.72 -23.76
CA GLY A 27 -32.52 -23.26 -24.97
C GLY A 27 -33.26 -22.89 -26.28
N PRO A 28 -32.61 -23.02 -27.45
CA PRO A 28 -33.20 -22.67 -28.74
C PRO A 28 -34.18 -23.74 -29.26
N SER A 29 -35.20 -23.29 -29.98
CA SER A 29 -36.01 -24.12 -30.89
C SER A 29 -36.46 -23.30 -32.11
N GLU A 30 -37.00 -23.96 -33.13
CA GLU A 30 -36.92 -23.50 -34.52
C GLU A 30 -38.12 -22.69 -35.04
N GLY A 31 -37.89 -21.97 -36.16
CA GLY A 31 -38.91 -21.76 -37.20
C GLY A 31 -39.50 -20.36 -37.34
N GLY A 32 -39.94 -20.02 -38.57
CA GLY A 32 -40.86 -18.90 -38.82
C GLY A 32 -40.33 -17.68 -39.60
N ARG A 33 -40.15 -17.82 -40.92
CA ARG A 33 -40.39 -16.71 -41.88
C ARG A 33 -41.91 -16.64 -42.15
N PRO A 34 -42.54 -15.47 -42.43
CA PRO A 34 -42.35 -14.82 -43.75
C PRO A 34 -42.57 -13.28 -43.88
N SER A 35 -41.93 -12.73 -44.94
CA SER A 35 -42.27 -11.60 -45.82
C SER A 35 -43.22 -10.43 -45.43
N GLY A 36 -42.73 -9.20 -45.66
CA GLY A 36 -43.47 -7.96 -45.99
C GLY A 36 -42.48 -6.76 -45.99
N ARG A 37 -42.08 -6.17 -47.13
CA ARG A 37 -42.73 -5.10 -47.93
C ARG A 37 -43.26 -3.90 -47.13
N SER A 38 -43.06 -2.63 -47.49
CA SER A 38 -42.07 -1.93 -48.36
C SER A 38 -42.27 -0.40 -48.19
N ASP A 39 -41.58 0.44 -49.01
CA ASP A 39 -41.84 1.88 -49.27
C ASP A 39 -41.14 2.86 -48.29
N THR A 40 -40.11 3.66 -48.65
CA THR A 40 -40.02 4.88 -49.50
C THR A 40 -40.76 6.10 -48.93
N ALA A 41 -40.25 7.34 -48.86
CA ALA A 41 -39.01 8.03 -49.30
C ALA A 41 -38.77 9.27 -48.37
N GLY A 42 -37.76 10.16 -48.44
CA GLY A 42 -36.56 10.32 -49.30
C GLY A 42 -36.34 11.78 -49.78
N ARG A 43 -35.24 12.45 -49.37
CA ARG A 43 -34.64 13.75 -49.82
C ARG A 43 -33.35 13.99 -49.00
N ARG A 44 -32.15 14.43 -49.44
CA ARG A 44 -31.63 15.37 -50.49
C ARG A 44 -32.21 16.78 -50.33
N ARG A 45 -31.45 17.87 -50.06
CA ARG A 45 -30.17 18.43 -50.60
C ARG A 45 -29.49 19.35 -49.52
N THR A 46 -28.28 19.94 -49.59
CA THR A 46 -26.98 19.80 -50.33
C THR A 46 -25.90 20.67 -49.63
N ARG A 47 -24.59 20.40 -49.86
CA ARG A 47 -23.48 21.36 -49.62
C ARG A 47 -23.48 22.53 -50.65
N PRO A 48 -22.74 23.61 -50.38
CA PRO A 48 -21.63 23.97 -51.28
C PRO A 48 -20.26 24.07 -50.56
N ALA A 49 -19.22 24.52 -51.27
CA ALA A 49 -17.82 24.61 -50.82
C ALA A 49 -17.05 25.70 -51.61
N SER A 50 -15.71 25.76 -51.45
CA SER A 50 -14.73 26.65 -52.14
C SER A 50 -14.63 28.09 -51.57
N ALA A 51 -13.48 28.79 -51.62
CA ALA A 51 -12.13 28.38 -52.05
C ALA A 51 -10.99 29.27 -51.44
N ALA A 52 -9.75 28.79 -51.61
CA ALA A 52 -8.48 29.32 -51.09
C ALA A 52 -8.04 30.72 -51.58
N ARG A 53 -7.04 31.30 -50.88
CA ARG A 53 -5.83 31.90 -51.50
C ARG A 53 -4.66 32.17 -50.54
N SER A 54 -3.46 31.88 -51.02
CA SER A 54 -2.16 32.52 -50.66
C SER A 54 -1.62 33.17 -51.97
N PRO A 55 -0.45 33.88 -52.09
CA PRO A 55 0.87 33.54 -51.53
C PRO A 55 1.81 34.74 -51.19
N GLY A 56 3.10 34.45 -50.89
CA GLY A 56 4.25 35.39 -50.93
C GLY A 56 4.89 35.66 -49.56
N THR A 57 6.12 35.23 -49.23
CA THR A 57 7.48 35.64 -49.69
C THR A 57 7.85 37.10 -49.41
N ALA A 58 9.08 37.46 -48.98
CA ALA A 58 10.23 36.78 -48.33
C ALA A 58 11.36 37.83 -48.20
N HIS A 59 12.29 37.74 -47.23
CA HIS A 59 13.67 38.24 -47.43
C HIS A 59 14.69 37.68 -46.39
N ARG A 60 15.98 37.69 -46.76
CA ARG A 60 17.14 37.27 -45.94
C ARG A 60 18.05 38.47 -45.62
N ILE A 61 18.83 38.38 -44.54
CA ILE A 61 20.20 38.92 -44.43
C ILE A 61 21.13 37.82 -43.87
N ARG A 62 22.46 37.95 -44.08
CA ARG A 62 23.54 36.98 -43.79
C ARG A 62 24.79 37.71 -43.27
N CYS A 63 25.65 37.02 -42.49
CA CYS A 63 27.14 37.05 -42.44
C CYS A 63 27.58 36.19 -41.23
N SER A 64 28.44 35.15 -41.28
CA SER A 64 29.86 34.99 -41.74
C SER A 64 30.88 35.63 -40.76
N SER A 65 31.97 35.02 -40.28
CA SER A 65 32.72 33.76 -40.63
C SER A 65 33.30 33.11 -39.32
N HIS A 66 34.34 32.23 -39.21
CA HIS A 66 35.35 31.66 -40.12
C HIS A 66 35.96 30.31 -39.61
N PHE A 67 37.19 29.95 -40.05
CA PHE A 67 38.04 28.75 -39.80
C PHE A 67 39.51 29.13 -40.22
N PRO A 68 40.57 28.28 -40.32
CA PRO A 68 40.92 26.90 -39.85
C PRO A 68 42.39 26.82 -39.30
N PRO A 69 43.20 25.72 -39.42
CA PRO A 69 43.01 24.24 -39.43
C PRO A 69 43.70 23.59 -38.17
N ARG A 70 44.24 22.36 -38.00
CA ARG A 70 44.71 21.17 -38.77
C ARG A 70 44.31 19.85 -37.99
N HIS A 71 44.88 18.62 -38.03
CA HIS A 71 46.10 18.04 -38.65
C HIS A 71 46.04 16.50 -38.96
N ARG A 72 46.95 15.66 -38.43
CA ARG A 72 47.26 14.22 -38.72
C ARG A 72 47.43 13.41 -37.39
N CYS A 73 47.45 12.06 -37.28
CA CYS A 73 47.54 10.94 -38.24
C CYS A 73 46.98 9.57 -37.70
N ARG A 74 47.12 8.47 -38.47
CA ARG A 74 46.82 7.03 -38.20
C ARG A 74 48.07 6.24 -37.65
N PRO A 75 48.10 4.91 -37.33
CA PRO A 75 47.22 3.77 -37.72
C PRO A 75 46.90 2.67 -36.64
N SER A 76 46.33 1.52 -37.06
CA SER A 76 46.03 0.28 -36.30
C SER A 76 46.97 -0.91 -36.67
N PRO A 77 47.00 -2.01 -35.90
CA PRO A 77 46.72 -3.37 -36.45
C PRO A 77 46.07 -4.35 -35.41
N PRO A 78 45.99 -5.68 -35.62
CA PRO A 78 45.30 -6.52 -36.62
C PRO A 78 44.24 -7.46 -35.91
N GLN A 79 43.81 -8.69 -36.26
CA GLN A 79 43.92 -9.65 -37.40
C GLN A 79 42.72 -10.66 -37.41
N CYS A 80 42.80 -11.77 -38.18
CA CYS A 80 41.91 -12.96 -38.18
C CYS A 80 42.75 -14.25 -38.39
N PRO A 81 42.24 -15.51 -38.29
CA PRO A 81 41.48 -16.17 -39.39
C PRO A 81 40.48 -17.31 -38.93
N ASN A 82 39.99 -18.24 -39.79
CA ASN A 82 39.03 -18.11 -40.91
C ASN A 82 38.88 -19.41 -41.76
N THR A 83 37.72 -20.09 -41.78
CA THR A 83 37.15 -21.01 -42.83
C THR A 83 35.73 -21.45 -42.40
N ARG A 84 34.65 -21.65 -43.21
CA ARG A 84 34.36 -22.35 -44.50
C ARG A 84 34.30 -23.89 -44.37
N THR A 85 33.30 -24.64 -44.89
CA THR A 85 32.30 -24.38 -45.97
C THR A 85 31.11 -25.39 -46.02
N ARG A 86 29.95 -24.99 -46.60
CA ARG A 86 28.90 -25.81 -47.32
C ARG A 86 28.08 -26.88 -46.53
N GLN A 87 26.88 -27.37 -46.95
CA GLN A 87 25.76 -26.89 -47.82
C GLN A 87 24.56 -27.90 -47.73
N THR A 88 23.37 -27.56 -48.27
CA THR A 88 22.13 -28.39 -48.48
C THR A 88 21.23 -28.66 -47.24
N TRP A 89 19.99 -29.17 -47.38
CA TRP A 89 18.78 -28.59 -48.03
C TRP A 89 17.49 -29.30 -47.51
N CYS A 90 16.30 -28.69 -47.67
CA CYS A 90 14.95 -29.17 -47.27
C CYS A 90 14.66 -29.38 -45.76
N GLY A 91 13.47 -29.01 -45.23
CA GLY A 91 12.43 -28.15 -45.81
C GLY A 91 11.04 -28.22 -45.15
N ARG A 92 10.32 -27.08 -45.15
CA ARG A 92 8.86 -26.87 -44.88
C ARG A 92 8.40 -27.20 -43.43
N HIS A 93 7.46 -26.51 -42.80
CA HIS A 93 6.41 -25.58 -43.26
C HIS A 93 6.38 -24.25 -42.48
N ALA A 94 5.67 -23.25 -43.02
CA ALA A 94 5.19 -22.05 -42.31
C ALA A 94 3.64 -22.05 -42.29
N PRO A 95 3.00 -21.35 -41.33
CA PRO A 95 2.65 -19.93 -41.52
C PRO A 95 3.24 -19.05 -40.39
N GLY A 96 3.23 -17.71 -40.44
CA GLY A 96 2.67 -16.77 -41.40
C GLY A 96 2.43 -15.42 -40.72
N ARG A 97 3.52 -14.70 -40.37
CA ARG A 97 3.43 -13.43 -39.63
C ARG A 97 3.06 -12.25 -40.54
N ILE A 98 2.04 -11.49 -40.15
CA ILE A 98 1.80 -10.13 -40.64
C ILE A 98 2.76 -9.18 -39.91
N SER A 99 3.30 -8.19 -40.61
CA SER A 99 4.30 -7.26 -40.09
C SER A 99 3.70 -5.93 -39.62
N SER A 100 3.72 -5.68 -38.31
CA SER A 100 3.61 -4.33 -37.73
C SER A 100 5.02 -3.80 -37.44
N GLY A 101 5.40 -2.68 -38.08
CA GLY A 101 6.74 -2.11 -37.96
C GLY A 101 6.87 -1.14 -36.79
N CYS A 102 7.36 -1.59 -35.64
CA CYS A 102 7.71 -0.71 -34.52
C CYS A 102 9.02 0.04 -34.82
N VAL A 103 8.96 1.37 -34.95
CA VAL A 103 10.15 2.23 -35.05
C VAL A 103 10.78 2.34 -33.66
N GLY A 104 11.97 1.75 -33.48
CA GLY A 104 12.58 1.61 -32.16
C GLY A 104 13.32 2.87 -31.68
N HIS A 105 12.72 3.61 -30.74
CA HIS A 105 13.48 4.49 -29.85
C HIS A 105 13.93 3.73 -28.60
N ARG A 106 15.19 3.28 -28.59
CA ARG A 106 15.85 2.77 -27.37
C ARG A 106 16.38 3.93 -26.53
N GLY A 107 15.48 4.62 -25.81
CA GLY A 107 15.87 5.28 -24.57
C GLY A 107 16.20 4.23 -23.51
N ARG A 108 17.11 4.53 -22.57
CA ARG A 108 17.20 3.73 -21.34
C ARG A 108 15.96 4.06 -20.49
N MET A 109 15.27 3.03 -20.02
CA MET A 109 14.17 3.19 -19.06
C MET A 109 14.76 3.46 -17.67
N SER A 110 14.04 4.23 -16.86
CA SER A 110 14.26 4.31 -15.41
C SER A 110 13.82 3.00 -14.75
N GLU A 111 14.50 2.57 -13.70
CA GLU A 111 14.33 1.20 -13.16
C GLU A 111 13.08 1.01 -12.28
N PHE A 112 12.35 2.10 -11.97
CA PHE A 112 10.97 2.07 -11.46
C PHE A 112 9.89 1.75 -12.52
N ASN A 113 10.27 1.45 -13.77
CA ASN A 113 9.32 1.11 -14.84
C ASN A 113 8.65 -0.29 -14.68
N SER A 114 8.87 -1.01 -13.57
CA SER A 114 8.36 -2.35 -13.29
C SER A 114 6.86 -2.39 -12.91
N ALA A 115 6.01 -1.82 -13.76
CA ALA A 115 4.58 -2.08 -13.72
C ALA A 115 4.33 -3.55 -14.13
N ALA A 116 3.90 -4.39 -13.17
CA ALA A 116 3.56 -5.82 -13.27
C ALA A 116 4.65 -6.80 -13.79
N ASP A 117 5.28 -6.54 -14.93
CA ASP A 117 6.01 -7.51 -15.79
C ASP A 117 7.26 -8.20 -15.19
N GLY A 118 7.71 -7.82 -13.99
CA GLY A 118 8.92 -8.37 -13.35
C GLY A 118 8.83 -8.62 -11.85
N VAL A 119 7.72 -8.27 -11.20
CA VAL A 119 7.59 -8.34 -9.74
C VAL A 119 7.53 -9.81 -9.29
N PRO A 120 8.45 -10.31 -8.44
CA PRO A 120 8.33 -11.65 -7.89
C PRO A 120 7.12 -11.68 -6.96
N ALA A 121 6.17 -12.57 -7.23
CA ALA A 121 5.00 -12.75 -6.37
C ALA A 121 5.43 -13.14 -4.95
N GLY A 122 4.96 -12.39 -3.95
CA GLY A 122 4.90 -12.89 -2.58
C GLY A 122 3.95 -14.09 -2.52
N GLY A 123 4.29 -15.09 -1.71
CA GLY A 123 3.40 -16.19 -1.45
C GLY A 123 2.14 -15.71 -0.73
N ARG A 124 0.97 -16.20 -1.16
CA ARG A 124 -0.31 -16.00 -0.44
C ARG A 124 -0.27 -16.48 1.03
N HIS A 125 0.75 -17.26 1.37
CA HIS A 125 0.99 -17.90 2.66
C HIS A 125 2.30 -17.43 3.31
N ASP A 126 2.89 -16.33 2.83
CA ASP A 126 4.10 -15.77 3.43
C ASP A 126 3.75 -15.12 4.78
N LEU A 127 4.59 -15.41 5.79
CA LEU A 127 4.52 -14.81 7.11
C LEU A 127 5.26 -13.48 7.08
N VAL A 128 4.52 -12.39 7.35
CA VAL A 128 5.06 -11.04 7.48
C VAL A 128 4.96 -10.61 8.93
N THR A 129 6.11 -10.34 9.56
CA THR A 129 6.21 -9.71 10.88
C THR A 129 6.84 -8.33 10.74
N VAL A 130 6.39 -7.36 11.52
CA VAL A 130 6.69 -5.92 11.36
C VAL A 130 6.87 -5.28 12.73
N ASP A 131 7.92 -4.47 12.89
CA ASP A 131 8.21 -3.68 14.08
C ASP A 131 8.95 -2.38 13.71
N GLY A 132 8.29 -1.21 13.81
CA GLY A 132 8.92 0.10 13.61
C GLY A 132 9.58 0.29 12.24
N ARG A 133 10.91 0.11 12.17
CA ARG A 133 11.71 0.17 10.92
C ARG A 133 12.24 -1.19 10.46
N CYS A 134 11.82 -2.26 11.13
CA CYS A 134 12.24 -3.64 10.94
C CYS A 134 11.05 -4.46 10.42
N PHE A 135 11.30 -5.37 9.48
CA PHE A 135 10.30 -6.36 9.09
C PHE A 135 10.96 -7.65 8.59
N ALA A 136 10.22 -8.75 8.65
CA ALA A 136 10.67 -10.03 8.13
C ALA A 136 9.58 -10.70 7.28
N ILE A 137 9.97 -11.18 6.09
CA ILE A 137 9.13 -11.98 5.18
C ILE A 137 9.73 -13.38 5.09
N SER A 138 8.90 -14.41 5.27
CA SER A 138 9.30 -15.80 5.07
C SER A 138 8.15 -16.68 4.60
N ALA A 139 8.44 -17.90 4.12
CA ALA A 139 7.41 -18.90 3.82
C ALA A 139 6.55 -19.23 5.05
N GLU A 140 5.43 -19.91 4.83
CA GLU A 140 4.56 -20.48 5.88
C GLU A 140 5.31 -21.39 6.89
N ALA A 141 6.41 -22.04 6.45
CA ALA A 141 7.32 -22.81 7.31
C ALA A 141 8.34 -21.96 8.11
N GLY A 142 8.28 -20.64 7.99
CA GLY A 142 9.22 -19.67 8.57
C GLY A 142 10.51 -19.43 7.77
N ASP A 143 10.75 -20.17 6.68
CA ASP A 143 12.02 -20.10 5.95
C ASP A 143 12.14 -18.90 4.99
N MET A 144 13.29 -18.20 5.04
CA MET A 144 13.65 -17.16 4.09
C MET A 144 14.46 -17.79 2.95
N VAL A 145 13.81 -18.02 1.80
CA VAL A 145 14.35 -18.76 0.65
C VAL A 145 13.89 -18.29 -0.73
N ALA A 146 12.77 -17.55 -0.85
CA ALA A 146 12.37 -16.94 -2.12
C ALA A 146 13.05 -15.58 -2.32
N GLY A 147 13.04 -15.06 -3.55
CA GLY A 147 13.76 -13.82 -3.91
C GLY A 147 13.34 -12.58 -3.10
N THR A 148 12.09 -12.55 -2.63
CA THR A 148 11.48 -11.51 -1.81
C THR A 148 11.64 -11.72 -0.31
N HIS A 149 12.03 -12.90 0.17
CA HIS A 149 12.14 -13.18 1.61
C HIS A 149 13.33 -12.46 2.23
N GLY A 150 13.30 -12.30 3.55
CA GLY A 150 14.42 -11.78 4.32
C GLY A 150 14.03 -11.12 5.64
N LEU A 151 15.04 -10.70 6.38
CA LEU A 151 14.96 -9.66 7.42
C LEU A 151 15.43 -8.36 6.79
N VAL A 152 14.65 -7.29 6.91
CA VAL A 152 14.97 -5.96 6.42
C VAL A 152 14.89 -4.98 7.59
N TYR A 153 15.86 -4.08 7.67
CA TYR A 153 15.94 -3.02 8.69
C TYR A 153 16.52 -1.77 8.03
N ASP A 154 15.91 -0.61 8.27
CA ASP A 154 16.26 0.67 7.61
C ASP A 154 16.54 0.49 6.10
N ASP A 155 15.54 0.07 5.33
CA ASP A 155 15.60 -0.16 3.87
C ASP A 155 16.56 -1.26 3.35
N LEU A 156 17.44 -1.87 4.17
CA LEU A 156 18.42 -2.88 3.73
C LEU A 156 18.10 -4.31 4.19
N ARG A 157 18.33 -5.30 3.32
CA ARG A 157 18.15 -6.72 3.63
C ARG A 157 19.28 -7.33 4.47
N HIS A 158 19.15 -7.19 5.78
CA HIS A 158 20.05 -7.74 6.81
C HIS A 158 20.07 -9.27 6.91
N LEU A 159 19.03 -9.98 6.46
CA LEU A 159 19.12 -11.42 6.11
C LEU A 159 18.47 -11.65 4.74
N SER A 160 19.19 -12.29 3.83
CA SER A 160 18.66 -12.79 2.56
C SER A 160 18.36 -14.29 2.57
N ARG A 161 18.88 -15.04 3.57
CA ARG A 161 18.55 -16.44 3.79
C ARG A 161 18.49 -16.78 5.28
N LEU A 162 17.53 -17.63 5.64
CA LEU A 162 17.30 -18.22 6.95
C LEU A 162 16.50 -19.50 6.73
N GLN A 163 17.18 -20.62 6.51
CA GLN A 163 16.56 -21.89 6.14
C GLN A 163 16.87 -22.99 7.15
N LEU A 164 15.83 -23.65 7.64
CA LEU A 164 15.93 -24.76 8.58
C LEU A 164 15.86 -26.13 7.87
N THR A 165 16.73 -27.07 8.28
CA THR A 165 16.59 -28.51 8.00
C THR A 165 16.78 -29.30 9.28
N VAL A 166 16.16 -30.49 9.36
CA VAL A 166 16.33 -31.41 10.49
C VAL A 166 16.55 -32.82 9.95
N ASN A 167 17.58 -33.50 10.44
CA ASN A 167 18.09 -34.78 9.93
C ASN A 167 18.49 -34.75 8.44
N GLY A 168 18.73 -33.56 7.88
CA GLY A 168 19.02 -33.31 6.46
C GLY A 168 17.78 -32.98 5.62
N ASP A 169 16.58 -33.28 6.11
CA ASP A 169 15.31 -33.07 5.42
C ASP A 169 14.64 -31.74 5.78
N ARG A 170 13.64 -31.35 4.98
CA ARG A 170 12.71 -30.26 5.33
C ARG A 170 11.69 -30.75 6.35
N VAL A 171 11.33 -29.87 7.29
CA VAL A 171 10.29 -30.16 8.30
C VAL A 171 8.90 -30.16 7.69
N GLU A 172 8.01 -31.00 8.20
CA GLU A 172 6.63 -31.10 7.72
C GLU A 172 5.75 -30.08 8.44
N LEU A 173 5.31 -29.04 7.74
CA LEU A 173 4.43 -28.01 8.29
C LEU A 173 3.09 -28.60 8.77
N LEU A 174 2.73 -28.36 10.03
CA LEU A 174 1.41 -28.70 10.60
C LEU A 174 0.49 -27.47 10.70
N GLY A 175 1.05 -26.27 10.81
CA GLY A 175 0.31 -25.01 10.78
C GLY A 175 1.17 -23.81 11.19
N ALA A 176 0.77 -22.62 10.74
CA ALA A 176 1.45 -21.36 11.02
C ALA A 176 0.45 -20.26 11.39
N SER A 177 0.94 -19.21 12.06
CA SER A 177 0.16 -18.03 12.42
C SER A 177 1.07 -16.83 12.70
N THR A 178 0.52 -15.61 12.61
CA THR A 178 1.12 -14.38 13.14
C THR A 178 0.23 -13.85 14.28
N PRO A 179 0.43 -14.29 15.54
CA PRO A 179 -0.48 -13.94 16.65
C PRO A 179 -0.50 -12.45 16.99
N THR A 180 0.59 -11.74 16.67
CA THR A 180 0.70 -10.28 16.68
C THR A 180 1.49 -9.86 15.43
N PRO A 181 1.44 -8.59 15.00
CA PRO A 181 2.32 -8.10 13.93
C PRO A 181 3.81 -8.29 14.24
N LEU A 182 4.19 -8.24 15.52
CA LEU A 182 5.56 -8.46 16.01
C LEU A 182 6.00 -9.94 15.98
N SER A 183 5.11 -10.92 15.79
CA SER A 183 5.44 -12.33 16.05
C SER A 183 4.83 -13.34 15.09
N ALA A 184 5.53 -14.46 14.88
CA ALA A 184 5.03 -15.61 14.14
C ALA A 184 5.27 -16.90 14.92
N VAL A 185 4.34 -17.86 14.81
CA VAL A 185 4.47 -19.19 15.39
C VAL A 185 4.16 -20.22 14.33
N VAL A 186 5.13 -21.11 14.09
CA VAL A 186 5.05 -22.23 13.14
C VAL A 186 5.22 -23.53 13.90
N VAL A 187 4.34 -24.50 13.65
CA VAL A 187 4.39 -25.83 14.23
C VAL A 187 4.62 -26.83 13.11
N SER A 188 5.61 -27.70 13.28
CA SER A 188 6.02 -28.70 12.29
C SER A 188 6.28 -30.06 12.94
N ARG A 189 6.17 -31.13 12.16
CA ARG A 189 6.59 -32.49 12.52
C ARG A 189 7.99 -32.77 11.98
N VAL A 190 8.77 -33.46 12.80
CA VAL A 190 10.05 -34.09 12.46
C VAL A 190 9.92 -35.58 12.75
N VAL A 191 10.49 -36.44 11.91
CA VAL A 191 10.67 -37.86 12.24
C VAL A 191 12.11 -38.06 12.71
N ALA A 192 12.25 -38.50 13.96
CA ALA A 192 13.53 -38.84 14.58
C ALA A 192 13.69 -40.36 14.70
N ARG A 193 14.90 -40.83 14.98
CA ARG A 193 15.10 -42.20 15.49
C ARG A 193 14.96 -42.20 17.01
N VAL A 194 14.45 -43.30 17.54
CA VAL A 194 14.42 -43.55 18.99
C VAL A 194 15.80 -44.01 19.44
N ASP A 195 16.30 -43.42 20.52
CA ASP A 195 17.57 -43.80 21.13
C ASP A 195 17.38 -45.07 21.97
N GLY A 196 17.28 -46.22 21.29
CA GLY A 196 17.34 -47.56 21.86
C GLY A 196 16.05 -48.36 21.80
N ASP A 197 16.00 -49.29 20.84
CA ASP A 197 15.88 -50.70 21.19
C ASP A 197 17.28 -51.33 21.03
N GLY A 198 17.64 -52.30 21.88
CA GLY A 198 19.04 -52.59 22.17
C GLY A 198 19.83 -53.33 21.08
N ASP A 199 21.09 -52.91 20.85
CA ASP A 199 22.16 -53.77 20.32
C ASP A 199 22.41 -54.92 21.32
N GLY A 200 21.59 -55.97 21.21
CA GLY A 200 21.77 -57.21 21.95
C GLY A 200 22.93 -58.00 21.38
N ASP A 201 24.12 -57.78 21.95
CA ASP A 201 25.37 -58.46 21.56
C ASP A 201 25.22 -60.01 21.62
N GLY A 202 25.11 -60.64 20.45
CA GLY A 202 25.01 -62.09 20.29
C GLY A 202 23.63 -62.63 19.85
N ALA A 203 23.24 -62.40 18.59
CA ALA A 203 22.19 -63.18 17.91
C ALA A 203 22.76 -63.93 16.68
N ASP A 204 22.50 -65.23 16.60
CA ASP A 204 23.01 -66.15 15.58
C ASP A 204 22.40 -65.85 14.19
N PRO A 205 23.18 -65.74 13.08
CA PRO A 205 22.66 -65.50 11.73
C PRO A 205 21.96 -66.74 11.14
N GLY A 206 20.87 -67.18 11.77
CA GLY A 206 20.38 -68.56 11.71
C GLY A 206 18.88 -68.80 11.47
N GLN A 207 18.03 -67.78 11.31
CA GLN A 207 16.65 -67.98 10.80
C GLN A 207 15.98 -66.69 10.30
N GLY A 208 15.38 -66.74 9.10
CA GLY A 208 14.60 -65.64 8.54
C GLY A 208 13.12 -65.73 8.92
N THR A 209 12.57 -64.63 9.42
CA THR A 209 11.12 -64.44 9.61
C THR A 209 10.68 -63.19 8.84
N ILE A 210 9.54 -63.25 8.14
CA ILE A 210 9.10 -62.20 7.22
C ILE A 210 8.08 -61.29 7.92
N GLY A 211 8.35 -59.98 7.91
CA GLY A 211 7.29 -58.96 7.85
C GLY A 211 6.55 -58.63 9.15
N THR A 212 7.26 -58.07 10.13
CA THR A 212 6.66 -57.12 11.09
C THR A 212 7.32 -55.76 10.90
N GLU A 213 6.55 -54.76 10.48
CA GLU A 213 7.04 -53.38 10.34
C GLU A 213 7.42 -52.82 11.72
N HIS A 214 8.68 -52.42 11.88
CA HIS A 214 9.22 -51.88 13.12
C HIS A 214 8.64 -50.47 13.40
N ARG A 215 7.47 -50.44 14.05
CA ARG A 215 6.80 -49.21 14.52
C ARG A 215 7.44 -48.56 15.76
N GLY A 216 8.52 -49.13 16.30
CA GLY A 216 9.23 -48.61 17.48
C GLY A 216 10.37 -47.66 17.16
N ASP A 217 11.08 -47.88 16.05
CA ASP A 217 12.37 -47.24 15.73
C ASP A 217 12.29 -45.72 15.50
N HIS A 218 11.09 -45.18 15.31
CA HIS A 218 10.86 -43.82 14.85
C HIS A 218 9.80 -43.07 15.67
N ALA A 219 10.18 -41.90 16.15
CA ALA A 219 9.32 -41.00 16.93
C ALA A 219 8.97 -39.73 16.14
N GLY A 220 7.71 -39.30 16.25
CA GLY A 220 7.26 -38.00 15.77
C GLY A 220 7.58 -36.90 16.78
N VAL A 221 8.60 -36.10 16.50
CA VAL A 221 9.01 -34.94 17.30
C VAL A 221 8.25 -33.70 16.80
N LEU A 222 7.74 -32.89 17.74
CA LEU A 222 7.09 -31.62 17.45
C LEU A 222 8.13 -30.50 17.49
N LEU A 223 8.39 -29.86 16.35
CA LEU A 223 9.13 -28.61 16.30
C LEU A 223 8.13 -27.45 16.43
N ILE A 224 8.37 -26.57 17.40
CA ILE A 224 7.69 -25.28 17.52
C ILE A 224 8.72 -24.18 17.28
N ARG A 225 8.57 -23.48 16.16
CA ARG A 225 9.37 -22.33 15.76
C ARG A 225 8.62 -21.05 16.13
N ARG A 226 9.25 -20.17 16.93
CA ARG A 226 8.70 -18.85 17.28
C ARG A 226 9.62 -17.75 16.78
N ARG A 227 9.09 -16.82 16.02
CA ARG A 227 9.75 -15.57 15.67
C ARG A 227 9.17 -14.41 16.45
N SER A 228 10.03 -13.51 16.91
CA SER A 228 9.65 -12.17 17.38
C SER A 228 10.54 -11.12 16.73
N LEU A 229 9.99 -9.93 16.46
CA LEU A 229 10.73 -8.71 16.14
C LEU A 229 10.60 -7.70 17.29
N ALA A 230 11.72 -7.06 17.62
CA ALA A 230 11.83 -5.89 18.52
C ALA A 230 13.17 -5.19 18.23
N GLY A 231 13.23 -4.41 17.15
CA GLY A 231 14.43 -3.91 16.47
C GLY A 231 15.26 -5.01 15.78
N CYS A 232 15.47 -6.11 16.50
CA CYS A 232 16.18 -7.32 16.10
C CYS A 232 15.22 -8.49 15.88
N LEU A 233 15.66 -9.54 15.19
CA LEU A 233 14.91 -10.80 15.02
C LEU A 233 15.37 -11.84 16.04
N LEU A 234 14.43 -12.40 16.79
CA LEU A 234 14.63 -13.58 17.65
C LEU A 234 13.89 -14.77 17.02
N GLU A 235 14.57 -15.90 16.88
CA GLU A 235 14.03 -17.16 16.36
C GLU A 235 14.30 -18.29 17.38
N GLU A 236 13.26 -18.77 18.06
CA GLU A 236 13.33 -19.90 18.99
C GLU A 236 12.85 -21.19 18.30
N LEU A 237 13.64 -22.24 18.35
CA LEU A 237 13.37 -23.57 17.81
C LEU A 237 13.25 -24.57 18.96
N THR A 238 12.03 -24.78 19.47
CA THR A 238 11.75 -25.75 20.53
C THR A 238 11.38 -27.11 19.93
N LEU A 239 12.20 -28.13 20.15
CA LEU A 239 11.91 -29.52 19.79
C LEU A 239 11.35 -30.26 21.00
N ARG A 240 10.11 -30.75 20.88
CA ARG A 240 9.36 -31.47 21.92
C ARG A 240 9.21 -32.94 21.52
N ASN A 241 9.69 -33.83 22.38
CA ASN A 241 9.60 -35.27 22.16
C ASN A 241 8.44 -35.86 22.98
N PRO A 242 7.30 -36.23 22.36
CA PRO A 242 6.19 -36.88 23.08
C PRO A 242 6.45 -38.36 23.38
N HIS A 243 7.51 -38.96 22.83
CA HIS A 243 7.84 -40.36 23.03
C HIS A 243 8.46 -40.61 24.42
N PRO A 244 8.26 -41.78 25.08
CA PRO A 244 8.83 -42.06 26.40
C PRO A 244 10.37 -42.21 26.42
N MET A 245 10.96 -42.58 25.28
CA MET A 245 12.42 -42.72 25.13
C MET A 245 13.04 -41.47 24.48
N PRO A 246 14.31 -41.13 24.78
CA PRO A 246 15.03 -40.06 24.12
C PRO A 246 15.17 -40.28 22.61
N VAL A 247 15.47 -39.20 21.89
CA VAL A 247 15.62 -39.19 20.42
C VAL A 247 16.78 -38.29 20.01
N SER A 248 17.63 -38.78 19.10
CA SER A 248 18.69 -38.01 18.45
C SER A 248 18.17 -37.26 17.21
N VAL A 249 18.46 -35.96 17.12
CA VAL A 249 18.10 -35.09 15.99
C VAL A 249 19.25 -34.13 15.62
N HIS A 250 19.55 -34.04 14.33
CA HIS A 250 20.51 -33.07 13.81
C HIS A 250 19.75 -31.86 13.27
N VAL A 251 19.81 -30.74 13.97
CA VAL A 251 19.21 -29.47 13.53
C VAL A 251 20.27 -28.68 12.78
N GLN A 252 19.98 -28.20 11.57
CA GLN A 252 20.87 -27.36 10.78
C GLN A 252 20.14 -26.09 10.31
N LEU A 253 20.80 -24.94 10.43
CA LEU A 253 20.31 -23.64 10.00
C LEU A 253 21.30 -23.01 9.02
N GLU A 254 20.83 -22.58 7.85
CA GLU A 254 21.63 -21.76 6.92
C GLU A 254 21.19 -20.30 7.01
N VAL A 255 22.15 -19.40 7.27
CA VAL A 255 21.97 -17.94 7.32
C VAL A 255 22.82 -17.24 6.25
N ALA A 256 22.29 -16.20 5.63
CA ALA A 256 23.04 -15.32 4.74
C ALA A 256 22.45 -13.91 4.72
N ALA A 257 23.26 -12.93 4.32
CA ALA A 257 22.87 -11.55 4.08
C ALA A 257 23.41 -11.07 2.73
N ASP A 258 22.70 -10.14 2.08
CA ASP A 258 23.13 -9.46 0.85
C ASP A 258 23.00 -7.94 0.90
N PHE A 259 22.38 -7.37 1.96
CA PHE A 259 22.17 -5.93 2.15
C PHE A 259 21.52 -5.26 0.94
N ALA A 260 20.72 -5.99 0.16
CA ALA A 260 20.01 -5.44 -0.98
C ALA A 260 18.97 -4.42 -0.52
N HIS A 261 18.83 -3.32 -1.26
CA HIS A 261 17.84 -2.30 -0.97
C HIS A 261 16.42 -2.84 -1.20
N VAL A 262 15.47 -2.49 -0.34
CA VAL A 262 14.10 -3.03 -0.30
C VAL A 262 13.37 -2.95 -1.66
N PHE A 263 13.63 -1.92 -2.47
CA PHE A 263 13.04 -1.81 -3.80
C PHE A 263 13.68 -2.72 -4.86
N ASP A 264 14.99 -3.01 -4.77
CA ASP A 264 15.63 -3.99 -5.65
C ASP A 264 15.18 -5.42 -5.29
N VAL A 265 14.81 -5.65 -4.02
CA VAL A 265 14.13 -6.88 -3.58
C VAL A 265 12.71 -6.96 -4.14
N LYS A 266 11.93 -5.86 -4.09
CA LYS A 266 10.55 -5.77 -4.64
C LYS A 266 10.50 -5.98 -6.16
N SER A 267 11.44 -5.41 -6.90
CA SER A 267 11.53 -5.50 -8.36
C SER A 267 12.13 -6.83 -8.87
N GLY A 268 12.76 -7.61 -7.98
CA GLY A 268 13.56 -8.77 -8.35
C GLY A 268 14.94 -8.45 -8.95
N THR A 269 15.39 -7.18 -8.93
CA THR A 269 16.71 -6.76 -9.44
C THR A 269 17.85 -6.85 -8.43
N ALA A 270 17.57 -7.24 -7.17
CA ALA A 270 18.55 -7.37 -6.09
C ALA A 270 19.76 -8.24 -6.47
N ASP A 271 20.94 -7.63 -6.45
CA ASP A 271 22.21 -8.34 -6.55
C ASP A 271 22.45 -9.20 -5.29
N ARG A 272 22.96 -10.41 -5.51
CA ARG A 272 23.09 -11.47 -4.50
C ARG A 272 24.53 -11.71 -4.08
N GLU A 273 25.38 -10.69 -4.21
CA GLU A 273 26.71 -10.67 -3.59
C GLU A 273 26.57 -10.96 -2.09
N ARG A 274 27.18 -12.06 -1.63
CA ARG A 274 27.10 -12.49 -0.23
C ARG A 274 27.92 -11.55 0.64
N ALA A 275 27.36 -11.19 1.79
CA ALA A 275 28.09 -10.59 2.90
C ALA A 275 29.30 -11.45 3.31
N SER A 276 30.39 -10.79 3.69
CA SER A 276 31.56 -11.46 4.28
C SER A 276 31.29 -11.83 5.73
N VAL A 277 31.73 -13.00 6.19
CA VAL A 277 31.43 -13.50 7.54
C VAL A 277 32.70 -13.52 8.40
N ALA A 278 32.62 -12.94 9.60
CA ALA A 278 33.63 -13.03 10.64
C ALA A 278 33.01 -13.63 11.91
N VAL A 279 33.74 -14.48 12.63
CA VAL A 279 33.28 -15.10 13.89
C VAL A 279 34.21 -14.68 15.03
N ASP A 280 33.63 -14.24 16.14
CA ASP A 280 34.37 -13.77 17.31
C ASP A 280 34.61 -14.89 18.36
N PRO A 281 35.41 -14.65 19.42
CA PRO A 281 35.61 -15.63 20.49
C PRO A 281 34.36 -15.96 21.33
N SER A 282 33.30 -15.14 21.25
CA SER A 282 32.01 -15.44 21.86
C SER A 282 31.18 -16.44 21.03
N GLY A 283 31.57 -16.69 19.77
CA GLY A 283 30.83 -17.49 18.81
C GLY A 283 29.80 -16.69 18.02
N THR A 284 29.76 -15.37 18.20
CA THR A 284 28.87 -14.47 17.46
C THR A 284 29.42 -14.26 16.06
N TRP A 285 28.57 -14.45 15.05
CA TRP A 285 28.91 -14.17 13.66
C TRP A 285 28.59 -12.70 13.34
N THR A 286 29.43 -12.04 12.55
CA THR A 286 29.18 -10.73 11.97
C THR A 286 29.26 -10.84 10.46
N LEU A 287 28.12 -10.63 9.80
CA LEU A 287 28.00 -10.57 8.35
C LEU A 287 28.17 -9.10 7.93
N GLY A 288 29.28 -8.75 7.29
CA GLY A 288 29.59 -7.38 6.84
C GLY A 288 29.07 -7.11 5.42
N SER A 289 28.43 -5.96 5.22
CA SER A 289 27.93 -5.52 3.91
C SER A 289 29.06 -5.37 2.89
N PRO A 290 28.88 -5.82 1.64
CA PRO A 290 29.85 -5.60 0.57
C PRO A 290 29.83 -4.15 0.04
N ARG A 291 28.83 -3.34 0.42
CA ARG A 291 28.61 -1.99 -0.13
C ARG A 291 29.04 -0.86 0.82
N ASP A 292 28.83 -1.01 2.13
CA ASP A 292 29.24 -0.04 3.14
C ASP A 292 29.81 -0.77 4.38
N PRO A 293 31.06 -0.53 4.80
CA PRO A 293 31.67 -1.19 5.96
C PRO A 293 31.04 -0.81 7.31
N GLN A 294 30.12 0.15 7.35
CA GLN A 294 29.36 0.52 8.55
C GLN A 294 28.05 -0.29 8.72
N ASP A 295 27.57 -0.95 7.65
CA ASP A 295 26.39 -1.82 7.72
C ASP A 295 26.80 -3.29 7.93
N SER A 296 26.20 -3.95 8.92
CA SER A 296 26.45 -5.37 9.21
C SER A 296 25.25 -6.04 9.90
N THR A 297 25.29 -7.36 10.02
CA THR A 297 24.30 -8.16 10.76
C THR A 297 25.03 -9.06 11.73
N ARG A 298 24.71 -8.97 13.02
CA ARG A 298 25.24 -9.87 14.05
C ARG A 298 24.28 -11.03 14.26
N VAL A 299 24.80 -12.25 14.34
CA VAL A 299 24.03 -13.47 14.62
C VAL A 299 24.63 -14.16 15.83
N LEU A 300 23.87 -14.21 16.92
CA LEU A 300 24.16 -14.96 18.14
C LEU A 300 23.33 -16.25 18.15
N MET A 301 23.93 -17.35 18.58
CA MET A 301 23.36 -18.69 18.56
C MET A 301 23.53 -19.38 19.92
N GLU A 302 22.43 -19.74 20.58
CA GLU A 302 22.42 -20.28 21.95
C GLU A 302 21.54 -21.55 22.03
N PRO A 303 22.06 -22.72 22.45
CA PRO A 303 23.48 -23.00 22.72
C PRO A 303 24.34 -22.85 21.46
N ARG A 304 25.67 -22.74 21.64
CA ARG A 304 26.60 -22.73 20.51
C ARG A 304 26.43 -23.98 19.64
N PRO A 305 26.54 -23.90 18.30
CA PRO A 305 26.51 -25.06 17.42
C PRO A 305 27.67 -26.03 17.68
N ASP A 306 27.44 -27.31 17.39
CA ASP A 306 28.45 -28.37 17.40
C ASP A 306 29.40 -28.29 16.20
N GLU A 307 28.88 -27.86 15.06
CA GLU A 307 29.59 -27.72 13.78
C GLU A 307 29.18 -26.39 13.12
N VAL A 308 30.15 -25.71 12.51
CA VAL A 308 29.96 -24.43 11.82
C VAL A 308 30.73 -24.37 10.50
N ASP A 309 30.09 -23.81 9.48
CA ASP A 309 30.67 -23.39 8.21
C ASP A 309 30.26 -21.93 7.97
N PRO A 310 31.04 -20.94 8.45
CA PRO A 310 30.69 -19.53 8.33
C PRO A 310 30.67 -19.02 6.88
N ASP A 311 31.50 -19.57 5.99
CA ASP A 311 31.58 -19.16 4.58
C ASP A 311 30.40 -19.73 3.77
N GLY A 312 30.01 -20.98 4.03
CA GLY A 312 28.78 -21.58 3.50
C GLY A 312 27.52 -20.97 4.13
N GLY A 313 27.62 -20.48 5.36
CA GLY A 313 26.53 -19.87 6.14
C GLY A 313 25.80 -20.86 7.07
N ALA A 314 26.35 -22.05 7.33
CA ALA A 314 25.65 -23.14 8.02
C ALA A 314 26.11 -23.35 9.47
N ALA A 315 25.14 -23.59 10.36
CA ALA A 315 25.34 -23.97 11.75
C ALA A 315 24.52 -25.22 12.08
N THR A 316 25.13 -26.19 12.78
CA THR A 316 24.51 -27.49 13.07
C THR A 316 24.63 -27.86 14.55
N TRP A 317 23.55 -28.39 15.12
CA TRP A 317 23.47 -28.92 16.48
C TRP A 317 23.09 -30.40 16.45
N ARG A 318 23.79 -31.23 17.22
CA ARG A 318 23.50 -32.66 17.39
C ARG A 318 22.78 -32.88 18.72
N LEU A 319 21.47 -32.63 18.73
CA LEU A 319 20.66 -32.60 19.94
C LEU A 319 20.12 -33.98 20.30
N GLN A 320 20.19 -34.34 21.57
CA GLN A 320 19.38 -35.41 22.16
C GLN A 320 18.19 -34.77 22.89
N VAL A 321 16.96 -35.06 22.44
CA VAL A 321 15.74 -34.56 23.08
C VAL A 321 15.22 -35.64 24.06
N PRO A 322 15.16 -35.37 25.38
CA PRO A 322 14.76 -36.37 26.37
C PRO A 322 13.36 -36.93 26.11
N GLY A 323 13.11 -38.16 26.56
CA GLY A 323 11.77 -38.74 26.55
C GLY A 323 10.78 -37.89 27.34
N GLN A 324 9.64 -37.55 26.75
CA GLN A 324 8.64 -36.60 27.27
C GLN A 324 9.19 -35.19 27.61
N GLY A 325 10.36 -34.83 27.06
CA GLY A 325 11.05 -33.56 27.30
C GLY A 325 11.06 -32.61 26.10
N GLU A 326 11.72 -31.48 26.29
CA GLU A 326 11.96 -30.48 25.24
C GLU A 326 13.38 -29.90 25.30
N VAL A 327 13.87 -29.45 24.14
CA VAL A 327 15.14 -28.73 23.98
C VAL A 327 14.89 -27.54 23.07
N THR A 328 15.44 -26.36 23.39
CA THR A 328 15.31 -25.14 22.58
C THR A 328 16.67 -24.67 22.11
N VAL A 329 16.76 -24.29 20.82
CA VAL A 329 17.83 -23.46 20.27
C VAL A 329 17.26 -22.07 19.99
N ALA A 330 17.96 -21.01 20.40
CA ALA A 330 17.61 -19.63 20.12
C ALA A 330 18.65 -18.98 19.20
N VAL A 331 18.19 -18.22 18.21
CA VAL A 331 19.04 -17.43 17.32
C VAL A 331 18.58 -15.98 17.37
N THR A 332 19.48 -15.08 17.78
CA THR A 332 19.24 -13.64 17.83
C THR A 332 20.02 -12.98 16.70
N VAL A 333 19.32 -12.19 15.88
CA VAL A 333 19.86 -11.50 14.71
C VAL A 333 19.67 -10.00 14.90
N GLN A 334 20.77 -9.29 15.15
CA GLN A 334 20.81 -7.84 15.36
C GLN A 334 21.33 -7.15 14.09
N PRO A 335 20.49 -6.37 13.39
CA PRO A 335 20.95 -5.40 12.40
C PRO A 335 21.92 -4.38 13.01
N VAL A 336 22.85 -3.88 12.21
CA VAL A 336 23.71 -2.73 12.52
C VAL A 336 23.75 -1.87 11.27
N SER A 337 23.29 -0.62 11.34
CA SER A 337 23.35 0.28 10.19
C SER A 337 24.01 1.62 10.51
N ALA A 338 24.85 2.10 9.59
CA ALA A 338 25.86 3.15 9.76
C ALA A 338 26.57 3.10 11.14
N GLY A 339 27.00 1.91 11.54
CA GLY A 339 27.73 1.64 12.79
C GLY A 339 26.88 1.59 14.06
N VAL A 340 25.58 1.92 13.99
CA VAL A 340 24.65 1.85 15.12
C VAL A 340 23.92 0.50 15.10
N PRO A 341 24.08 -0.36 16.11
CA PRO A 341 23.27 -1.56 16.26
C PRO A 341 21.80 -1.19 16.48
N ALA A 342 20.88 -1.93 15.87
CA ALA A 342 19.47 -1.86 16.25
C ALA A 342 19.32 -2.27 17.72
N ASP A 343 18.48 -1.54 18.46
CA ASP A 343 18.30 -1.80 19.88
C ASP A 343 17.69 -3.17 20.17
N LEU A 344 17.98 -3.67 21.36
CA LEU A 344 17.62 -5.01 21.82
C LEU A 344 16.72 -4.91 23.05
N GLU A 345 15.41 -4.96 22.84
CA GLU A 345 14.53 -5.45 23.89
C GLU A 345 14.97 -6.86 24.27
N ARG A 346 15.27 -7.08 25.56
CA ARG A 346 15.97 -8.29 25.97
C ARG A 346 15.08 -9.52 25.73
N PRO A 347 15.58 -10.61 25.10
CA PRO A 347 14.81 -11.82 24.80
C PRO A 347 13.97 -12.37 25.96
N ALA A 348 14.49 -12.25 27.19
CA ALA A 348 13.81 -12.65 28.41
C ALA A 348 12.52 -11.84 28.75
N ALA A 349 12.18 -10.77 28.04
CA ALA A 349 10.85 -10.14 28.11
C ALA A 349 9.88 -10.85 27.16
N LEU A 350 10.21 -10.88 25.86
CA LEU A 350 9.39 -11.47 24.81
C LEU A 350 9.05 -12.94 25.10
N ALA A 351 10.05 -13.75 25.48
CA ALA A 351 9.88 -15.18 25.80
C ALA A 351 9.00 -15.46 27.04
N ARG A 352 8.70 -14.45 27.88
CA ARG A 352 7.83 -14.58 29.06
C ARG A 352 6.44 -13.96 28.87
N GLY A 353 6.08 -13.62 27.63
CA GLY A 353 4.77 -13.07 27.30
C GLY A 353 4.59 -11.61 27.72
N THR A 354 5.68 -10.86 27.91
CA THR A 354 5.60 -9.41 28.18
C THR A 354 4.90 -8.70 27.01
N ALA A 355 5.28 -9.01 25.76
CA ALA A 355 4.62 -8.49 24.55
C ALA A 355 3.10 -8.77 24.51
N VAL A 356 2.61 -9.86 25.13
CA VAL A 356 1.16 -10.15 25.25
C VAL A 356 0.50 -9.25 26.30
N ARG A 357 1.21 -8.89 27.37
CA ARG A 357 0.77 -7.94 28.40
C ARG A 357 0.80 -6.50 27.89
N GLU A 358 1.83 -6.11 27.15
CA GLU A 358 1.92 -4.80 26.48
C GLU A 358 0.85 -4.66 25.42
N LEU A 359 0.64 -5.67 24.56
CA LEU A 359 -0.50 -5.70 23.62
C LEU A 359 -1.84 -5.60 24.35
N SER A 360 -2.00 -6.24 25.52
CA SER A 360 -3.24 -6.16 26.31
C SER A 360 -3.46 -4.78 26.94
N ALA A 361 -2.40 -4.14 27.44
CA ALA A 361 -2.45 -2.79 28.00
C ALA A 361 -2.69 -1.73 26.91
N TRP A 362 -2.03 -1.87 25.76
CA TRP A 362 -2.25 -1.06 24.57
C TRP A 362 -3.70 -1.22 24.05
N ARG A 363 -4.19 -2.46 23.86
CA ARG A 363 -5.59 -2.72 23.48
C ARG A 363 -6.61 -2.13 24.45
N ALA A 364 -6.31 -2.10 25.75
CA ALA A 364 -7.21 -1.53 26.75
C ALA A 364 -7.36 0.01 26.67
N GLY A 365 -6.49 0.70 25.91
CA GLY A 365 -6.59 2.13 25.62
C GLY A 365 -7.22 2.49 24.27
N LEU A 366 -7.60 1.49 23.45
CA LEU A 366 -8.12 1.72 22.10
C LEU A 366 -9.64 1.92 22.07
N PRO A 367 -10.17 2.53 21.00
CA PRO A 367 -11.58 2.39 20.66
C PRO A 367 -11.97 0.92 20.50
N SER A 368 -13.16 0.55 20.99
CA SER A 368 -13.70 -0.80 20.82
C SER A 368 -15.13 -0.79 20.28
N ALA A 369 -15.45 -1.82 19.49
CA ALA A 369 -16.70 -1.92 18.73
C ALA A 369 -17.48 -3.21 19.05
N VAL A 370 -18.79 -3.09 19.24
CA VAL A 370 -19.73 -4.21 19.36
C VAL A 370 -20.84 -4.01 18.34
N SER A 371 -21.10 -4.99 17.47
CA SER A 371 -22.14 -4.90 16.44
C SER A 371 -22.81 -6.24 16.18
N LEU A 372 -24.04 -6.18 15.63
CA LEU A 372 -24.71 -7.34 15.05
C LEU A 372 -24.14 -7.73 13.66
N ASP A 373 -23.39 -6.85 13.00
CA ASP A 373 -22.54 -7.23 11.86
C ASP A 373 -21.16 -7.69 12.36
N PRO A 374 -20.82 -8.99 12.30
CA PRO A 374 -19.55 -9.50 12.80
C PRO A 374 -18.33 -9.02 11.99
N ARG A 375 -18.52 -8.40 10.82
CA ARG A 375 -17.42 -7.82 10.04
C ARG A 375 -16.82 -6.60 10.73
N LEU A 376 -17.67 -5.80 11.39
CA LEU A 376 -17.27 -4.50 11.94
C LEU A 376 -16.25 -4.62 13.10
N PRO A 377 -16.50 -5.38 14.18
CA PRO A 377 -15.52 -5.51 15.27
C PRO A 377 -14.17 -6.06 14.79
N THR A 378 -14.18 -7.14 14.00
CA THR A 378 -12.94 -7.76 13.49
C THR A 378 -12.15 -6.82 12.58
N ALA A 379 -12.82 -6.05 11.71
CA ALA A 379 -12.13 -5.10 10.83
C ALA A 379 -11.59 -3.87 11.59
N ILE A 380 -12.32 -3.36 12.58
CA ILE A 380 -11.87 -2.22 13.42
C ILE A 380 -10.69 -2.64 14.30
N ASP A 381 -10.80 -3.77 15.01
CA ASP A 381 -9.72 -4.31 15.84
C ASP A 381 -8.45 -4.55 15.01
N GLN A 382 -8.59 -5.17 13.83
CA GLN A 382 -7.45 -5.46 12.96
C GLN A 382 -6.83 -4.18 12.37
N ALA A 383 -7.65 -3.20 11.97
CA ALA A 383 -7.15 -1.91 11.49
C ALA A 383 -6.31 -1.17 12.55
N LEU A 384 -6.76 -1.16 13.81
CA LEU A 384 -6.04 -0.53 14.92
C LEU A 384 -4.73 -1.28 15.25
N ILE A 385 -4.73 -2.62 15.18
CA ILE A 385 -3.53 -3.48 15.33
C ILE A 385 -2.51 -3.18 14.23
N ASP A 386 -2.98 -3.03 13.00
CA ASP A 386 -2.14 -2.77 11.83
C ASP A 386 -1.52 -1.37 11.88
N LEU A 387 -2.30 -0.36 12.24
CA LEU A 387 -1.83 1.01 12.40
C LEU A 387 -0.78 1.14 13.51
N ALA A 388 -0.98 0.46 14.64
CA ALA A 388 -0.01 0.48 15.74
C ALA A 388 1.31 -0.21 15.38
N ALA A 389 1.28 -1.32 14.64
CA ALA A 389 2.49 -1.99 14.15
C ALA A 389 3.25 -1.20 13.08
N LEU A 390 2.58 -0.25 12.42
CA LEU A 390 3.17 0.68 11.46
C LEU A 390 3.60 2.01 12.12
N ARG A 391 3.47 2.19 13.44
CA ARG A 391 3.96 3.40 14.13
C ARG A 391 5.48 3.48 14.06
N ILE A 392 6.00 4.62 13.58
CA ILE A 392 7.41 5.00 13.68
C ILE A 392 7.51 6.04 14.79
N VAL A 393 8.22 5.69 15.86
CA VAL A 393 8.45 6.56 17.03
C VAL A 393 9.88 7.09 16.98
N ASP A 394 10.07 8.36 17.34
CA ASP A 394 11.37 8.91 17.71
C ASP A 394 11.51 8.80 19.23
N GLU A 395 12.51 8.09 19.75
CA GLU A 395 12.73 7.95 21.19
C GLU A 395 13.04 9.29 21.88
N ALA A 396 13.58 10.27 21.15
CA ALA A 396 13.82 11.61 21.66
C ALA A 396 12.53 12.46 21.74
N HIS A 397 11.50 12.09 20.97
CA HIS A 397 10.22 12.80 20.84
C HIS A 397 9.06 11.81 20.69
N PRO A 398 8.77 10.96 21.70
CA PRO A 398 7.77 9.89 21.57
C PRO A 398 6.35 10.42 21.30
N GLU A 399 6.08 11.69 21.63
CA GLU A 399 4.85 12.39 21.30
C GLU A 399 4.67 12.62 19.78
N ARG A 400 5.75 12.60 19.00
CA ARG A 400 5.77 12.84 17.54
C ARG A 400 5.73 11.54 16.74
N THR A 401 4.90 10.59 17.17
CA THR A 401 4.72 9.35 16.40
C THR A 401 4.20 9.67 14.99
N VAL A 402 4.84 9.10 13.97
CA VAL A 402 4.33 9.06 12.59
C VAL A 402 3.99 7.62 12.21
N VAL A 403 3.49 7.39 11.00
CA VAL A 403 3.12 6.05 10.50
C VAL A 403 3.88 5.71 9.22
N ALA A 404 4.38 4.49 9.14
CA ALA A 404 4.91 3.90 7.92
C ALA A 404 3.80 3.69 6.90
N ALA A 405 4.06 3.93 5.60
CA ALA A 405 3.04 3.68 4.57
C ALA A 405 2.57 2.21 4.56
N GLY A 406 3.47 1.24 4.62
CA GLY A 406 3.07 -0.17 4.75
C GLY A 406 4.18 -1.21 4.64
N ALA A 407 3.93 -2.37 5.25
CA ALA A 407 4.84 -3.50 5.23
C ALA A 407 4.54 -4.43 4.05
N PRO A 408 5.55 -4.91 3.31
CA PRO A 408 6.98 -4.75 3.60
C PRO A 408 7.63 -3.54 2.91
N TRP A 409 7.12 -3.09 1.78
CA TRP A 409 7.91 -2.28 0.84
C TRP A 409 8.10 -0.80 1.21
N PHE A 410 7.28 -0.29 2.12
CA PHE A 410 7.13 1.12 2.41
C PHE A 410 7.20 1.39 3.93
N MET A 411 8.12 0.71 4.62
CA MET A 411 8.38 0.83 6.06
C MET A 411 9.16 2.10 6.45
N THR A 412 8.66 3.26 6.01
CA THR A 412 9.20 4.59 6.32
C THR A 412 8.11 5.66 6.22
N LEU A 413 8.43 6.88 6.64
CA LEU A 413 7.57 8.06 6.51
C LEU A 413 7.33 8.41 5.03
N PHE A 414 6.08 8.31 4.61
CA PHE A 414 5.56 8.86 3.35
C PHE A 414 4.59 10.00 3.68
N GLY A 415 4.81 11.20 3.16
CA GLY A 415 4.03 12.38 3.54
C GLY A 415 2.55 12.25 3.21
N ARG A 416 2.22 12.04 1.94
CA ARG A 416 0.84 11.85 1.44
C ARG A 416 0.10 10.73 2.20
N ASP A 417 0.75 9.57 2.32
CA ASP A 417 0.16 8.37 2.89
C ASP A 417 -0.08 8.52 4.40
N SER A 418 0.85 9.13 5.13
CA SER A 418 0.65 9.48 6.55
C SER A 418 -0.44 10.53 6.73
N LEU A 419 -0.54 11.55 5.86
CA LEU A 419 -1.57 12.59 5.93
C LEU A 419 -2.99 12.02 5.74
N LEU A 420 -3.18 11.17 4.72
CA LEU A 420 -4.45 10.51 4.48
C LEU A 420 -4.78 9.49 5.58
N THR A 421 -3.80 8.73 6.07
CA THR A 421 -3.99 7.83 7.22
C THR A 421 -4.46 8.62 8.44
N ALA A 422 -3.74 9.67 8.83
CA ALA A 422 -4.06 10.48 9.99
C ALA A 422 -5.44 11.16 9.90
N TRP A 423 -5.88 11.59 8.71
CA TRP A 423 -7.25 12.08 8.52
C TRP A 423 -8.28 11.00 8.84
N MET A 424 -8.06 9.79 8.33
CA MET A 424 -8.98 8.66 8.46
C MET A 424 -9.02 8.10 9.90
N THR A 425 -7.97 8.29 10.69
CA THR A 425 -7.94 7.88 12.11
C THR A 425 -8.54 8.89 13.09
N LEU A 426 -8.81 10.15 12.74
CA LEU A 426 -9.11 11.23 13.70
C LEU A 426 -10.07 10.88 14.87
N PRO A 427 -11.27 10.27 14.67
CA PRO A 427 -12.14 9.86 15.79
C PRO A 427 -11.68 8.63 16.58
N PHE A 428 -10.59 7.98 16.20
CA PHE A 428 -10.08 6.71 16.77
C PHE A 428 -8.68 6.84 17.38
N ASP A 429 -7.80 7.62 16.75
CA ASP A 429 -6.50 8.07 17.25
C ASP A 429 -6.23 9.46 16.63
N GLY A 430 -6.46 10.52 17.41
CA GLY A 430 -6.17 11.90 17.04
C GLY A 430 -4.69 12.25 17.21
N SER A 431 -3.97 11.55 18.10
CA SER A 431 -2.55 11.79 18.40
C SER A 431 -1.65 11.60 17.17
N LEU A 432 -2.01 10.66 16.28
CA LEU A 432 -1.30 10.43 15.02
C LEU A 432 -1.27 11.68 14.12
N ALA A 433 -2.35 12.49 14.11
CA ALA A 433 -2.37 13.71 13.31
C ALA A 433 -1.39 14.77 13.82
N ALA A 434 -1.25 14.91 15.14
CA ALA A 434 -0.28 15.83 15.74
C ALA A 434 1.16 15.47 15.36
N GLY A 435 1.53 14.19 15.51
CA GLY A 435 2.89 13.71 15.20
C GLY A 435 3.23 13.78 13.71
N VAL A 436 2.29 13.38 12.83
CA VAL A 436 2.45 13.50 11.36
C VAL A 436 2.61 14.96 10.92
N LEU A 437 1.80 15.88 11.45
CA LEU A 437 1.93 17.30 11.12
C LEU A 437 3.26 17.88 11.63
N ALA A 438 3.70 17.55 12.85
CA ALA A 438 4.97 18.01 13.39
C ALA A 438 6.18 17.52 12.56
N GLY A 439 6.24 16.21 12.26
CA GLY A 439 7.33 15.62 11.48
C GLY A 439 7.40 16.16 10.04
N LEU A 440 6.26 16.35 9.38
CA LEU A 440 6.21 16.91 8.03
C LEU A 440 6.49 18.42 7.99
N ALA A 441 6.16 19.17 9.05
CA ALA A 441 6.54 20.57 9.20
C ALA A 441 8.05 20.76 9.36
N GLU A 442 8.73 19.87 10.09
CA GLU A 442 10.19 19.90 10.24
C GLU A 442 10.91 19.57 8.92
N LEU A 443 10.40 18.56 8.19
CA LEU A 443 10.92 18.10 6.90
C LEU A 443 10.49 18.95 5.69
N GLN A 444 9.61 19.94 5.87
CA GLN A 444 9.12 20.81 4.80
C GLN A 444 10.28 21.49 4.05
N GLY A 445 10.18 21.51 2.71
CA GLY A 445 11.20 22.02 1.82
C GLY A 445 11.52 23.51 2.05
N ARG A 446 12.80 23.86 1.92
CA ARG A 446 13.36 25.19 2.23
C ARG A 446 14.25 25.72 1.10
N VAL A 447 14.80 24.84 0.26
CA VAL A 447 15.56 25.21 -0.93
C VAL A 447 14.84 24.78 -2.20
N ASP A 448 15.25 25.33 -3.35
CA ASP A 448 14.86 24.82 -4.65
C ASP A 448 15.94 23.85 -5.17
N ASP A 449 15.65 22.55 -5.18
CA ASP A 449 16.55 21.52 -5.74
C ASP A 449 15.79 20.61 -6.72
N PRO A 450 16.10 20.66 -8.03
CA PRO A 450 15.56 19.73 -9.01
C PRO A 450 15.82 18.25 -8.71
N ALA A 451 16.92 17.88 -8.03
CA ALA A 451 17.37 16.49 -7.89
C ALA A 451 16.57 15.69 -6.85
N SER A 452 16.12 16.34 -5.76
CA SER A 452 15.13 15.79 -4.82
C SER A 452 13.71 16.28 -5.11
N GLU A 453 13.54 17.15 -6.11
CA GLU A 453 12.35 17.95 -6.39
C GLU A 453 11.90 18.87 -5.24
N GLU A 454 12.79 19.19 -4.30
CA GLU A 454 12.52 20.10 -3.18
C GLU A 454 12.20 21.51 -3.71
N GLN A 455 11.20 22.15 -3.08
CA GLN A 455 10.86 23.55 -3.28
C GLN A 455 10.48 24.15 -1.92
N PRO A 456 10.68 25.47 -1.69
CA PRO A 456 10.20 26.15 -0.49
C PRO A 456 8.70 25.90 -0.25
N GLY A 457 8.35 25.41 0.95
CA GLY A 457 6.97 25.13 1.35
C GLY A 457 6.43 23.75 0.95
N ARG A 458 7.07 23.03 0.03
CA ARG A 458 6.64 21.70 -0.44
C ARG A 458 6.83 20.65 0.66
N ILE A 459 5.84 19.77 0.83
CA ILE A 459 5.90 18.64 1.77
C ILE A 459 6.60 17.44 1.10
N VAL A 460 7.29 16.63 1.90
CA VAL A 460 8.11 15.49 1.42
C VAL A 460 7.22 14.34 0.90
N HIS A 461 7.64 13.68 -0.18
CA HIS A 461 7.03 12.43 -0.66
C HIS A 461 7.39 11.30 0.29
N GLU A 462 8.70 11.04 0.48
CA GLU A 462 9.20 10.07 1.44
C GLU A 462 10.63 10.39 1.94
N LEU A 463 10.97 9.80 3.08
CA LEU A 463 12.29 9.80 3.70
C LEU A 463 12.89 8.38 3.62
N ARG A 464 14.15 8.23 3.19
CA ARG A 464 14.87 6.93 3.15
C ARG A 464 16.21 7.03 3.86
N ARG A 465 16.68 5.93 4.46
CA ARG A 465 18.02 5.92 5.10
C ARG A 465 19.13 5.75 4.07
N HIS A 466 18.90 4.93 3.05
CA HIS A 466 19.88 4.56 2.05
C HIS A 466 19.42 4.98 0.64
N GLY A 467 20.38 5.34 -0.21
CA GLY A 467 20.10 5.73 -1.59
C GLY A 467 19.93 4.49 -2.47
N GLY A 468 18.71 4.25 -2.96
CA GLY A 468 18.41 3.22 -3.93
C GLY A 468 18.62 3.67 -5.39
N SER A 469 18.14 2.85 -6.33
CA SER A 469 17.93 3.26 -7.72
C SER A 469 16.77 4.28 -7.85
N GLY A 470 16.67 4.97 -9.00
CA GLY A 470 15.57 5.91 -9.26
C GLY A 470 15.63 7.20 -8.41
N PRO A 471 14.50 7.71 -7.89
CA PRO A 471 14.43 9.02 -7.21
C PRO A 471 15.38 9.21 -6.02
N PHE A 472 15.87 8.12 -5.44
CA PHE A 472 16.65 8.08 -4.20
C PHE A 472 18.16 8.01 -4.46
N SER A 473 18.61 7.97 -5.72
CA SER A 473 20.03 7.81 -6.06
C SER A 473 20.89 9.06 -5.82
N SER A 474 20.29 10.16 -5.35
CA SER A 474 20.95 11.46 -5.13
C SER A 474 20.83 11.95 -3.68
N ARG A 475 19.70 11.70 -3.00
CA ARG A 475 19.40 12.16 -1.64
C ARG A 475 18.42 11.24 -0.91
N ASN A 476 18.57 11.21 0.41
CA ASN A 476 17.69 10.55 1.40
C ASN A 476 16.27 11.15 1.54
N ARG A 477 15.95 12.23 0.82
CA ARG A 477 14.65 12.92 0.86
C ARG A 477 14.20 13.17 -0.57
N TYR A 478 12.96 12.79 -0.87
CA TYR A 478 12.34 13.04 -2.17
C TYR A 478 11.02 13.80 -1.97
N TYR A 479 10.77 14.80 -2.80
CA TYR A 479 9.61 15.72 -2.70
C TYR A 479 8.70 15.66 -3.92
N GLY A 480 8.81 14.64 -4.79
CA GLY A 480 7.96 14.48 -5.98
C GLY A 480 6.52 14.06 -5.70
N THR A 481 5.84 14.80 -4.83
CA THR A 481 4.41 14.76 -4.53
C THR A 481 3.82 16.13 -4.87
N VAL A 482 2.67 16.15 -5.56
CA VAL A 482 1.89 17.37 -5.81
C VAL A 482 0.79 17.56 -4.76
N ASP A 483 0.38 16.47 -4.12
CA ASP A 483 -0.79 16.37 -3.26
C ASP A 483 -0.50 16.50 -1.76
N ALA A 484 0.68 16.11 -1.28
CA ALA A 484 1.02 16.18 0.15
C ALA A 484 1.02 17.62 0.70
N THR A 485 1.42 18.62 -0.10
CA THR A 485 1.45 20.03 0.34
C THR A 485 0.07 20.59 0.66
N PRO A 486 -0.95 20.50 -0.24
CA PRO A 486 -2.31 20.88 0.13
C PRO A 486 -2.95 19.93 1.15
N LEU A 487 -2.68 18.62 1.11
CA LEU A 487 -3.19 17.67 2.12
C LEU A 487 -2.70 17.97 3.55
N PHE A 488 -1.47 18.49 3.70
CA PHE A 488 -0.93 18.92 4.99
C PHE A 488 -1.76 20.04 5.63
N VAL A 489 -2.12 21.06 4.84
CA VAL A 489 -2.96 22.16 5.29
C VAL A 489 -4.38 21.69 5.59
N ALA A 490 -4.93 20.81 4.73
CA ALA A 490 -6.24 20.23 4.94
C ALA A 490 -6.30 19.42 6.25
N LEU A 491 -5.31 18.56 6.52
CA LEU A 491 -5.23 17.80 7.77
C LEU A 491 -5.09 18.72 8.99
N ALA A 492 -4.28 19.79 8.92
CA ALA A 492 -4.15 20.74 10.03
C ALA A 492 -5.50 21.41 10.37
N ALA A 493 -6.31 21.76 9.37
CA ALA A 493 -7.64 22.32 9.57
C ALA A 493 -8.65 21.30 10.12
N GLU A 494 -8.61 20.05 9.63
CA GLU A 494 -9.51 18.99 10.10
C GLU A 494 -9.14 18.51 11.51
N ALA A 495 -7.85 18.32 11.83
CA ALA A 495 -7.39 18.00 13.17
C ALA A 495 -7.78 19.11 14.19
N TRP A 496 -7.79 20.38 13.76
CA TRP A 496 -8.32 21.48 14.56
C TRP A 496 -9.84 21.42 14.75
N ARG A 497 -10.62 21.03 13.73
CA ARG A 497 -12.08 20.76 13.87
C ARG A 497 -12.36 19.63 14.87
N TRP A 498 -11.60 18.53 14.78
CA TRP A 498 -11.72 17.36 15.66
C TRP A 498 -11.12 17.57 17.06
N ARG A 499 -10.44 18.70 17.30
CA ARG A 499 -9.71 18.99 18.55
C ARG A 499 -8.64 17.93 18.87
N ALA A 500 -8.07 17.32 17.82
CA ALA A 500 -6.94 16.39 17.89
C ALA A 500 -5.59 17.12 18.03
N ILE A 501 -5.54 18.41 17.67
CA ILE A 501 -4.46 19.34 18.02
C ILE A 501 -5.02 20.49 18.86
N ASP A 502 -4.20 21.04 19.76
CA ASP A 502 -4.52 22.21 20.56
C ASP A 502 -4.02 23.52 19.92
N GLU A 503 -4.36 24.66 20.53
CA GLU A 503 -4.00 25.97 20.00
C GLU A 503 -2.48 26.26 20.09
N GLY A 504 -1.76 25.57 20.98
CA GLY A 504 -0.29 25.62 21.05
C GLY A 504 0.32 24.94 19.82
N THR A 505 -0.03 23.67 19.60
CA THR A 505 0.37 22.87 18.45
C THR A 505 0.01 23.56 17.13
N LEU A 506 -1.20 24.11 17.01
CA LEU A 506 -1.64 24.85 15.83
C LEU A 506 -0.79 26.11 15.59
N ARG A 507 -0.40 26.83 16.65
CA ARG A 507 0.46 28.03 16.56
C ARG A 507 1.89 27.66 16.13
N ASP A 508 2.43 26.54 16.59
CA ASP A 508 3.75 26.06 16.18
C ASP A 508 3.76 25.55 14.72
N LEU A 509 2.63 24.99 14.25
CA LEU A 509 2.42 24.59 12.85
C LEU A 509 2.14 25.77 11.91
N ALA A 510 1.62 26.90 12.41
CA ALA A 510 1.17 28.03 11.59
C ALA A 510 2.20 28.53 10.55
N PRO A 511 3.51 28.67 10.86
CA PRO A 511 4.50 29.06 9.85
C PRO A 511 4.73 28.01 8.76
N ALA A 512 4.47 26.72 9.02
CA ALA A 512 4.55 25.66 8.01
C ALA A 512 3.30 25.62 7.13
N VAL A 513 2.12 25.86 7.73
CA VAL A 513 0.85 26.04 7.02
C VAL A 513 0.93 27.23 6.04
N GLY A 514 1.44 28.37 6.49
CA GLY A 514 1.66 29.55 5.63
C GLY A 514 2.53 29.24 4.40
N ARG A 515 3.69 28.60 4.60
CA ARG A 515 4.58 28.19 3.49
C ARG A 515 3.96 27.14 2.56
N ALA A 516 3.13 26.23 3.08
CA ALA A 516 2.43 25.26 2.25
C ALA A 516 1.36 25.94 1.38
N ILE A 517 0.69 26.98 1.89
CA ILE A 517 -0.17 27.86 1.09
C ILE A 517 0.64 28.65 0.07
N ASP A 518 1.77 29.27 0.44
CA ASP A 518 2.66 30.02 -0.47
C ASP A 518 3.10 29.16 -1.68
N TRP A 519 3.41 27.89 -1.44
CA TRP A 519 3.69 26.93 -2.50
C TRP A 519 2.42 26.66 -3.35
N THR A 520 1.29 26.35 -2.70
CA THR A 520 0.03 25.95 -3.36
C THR A 520 -0.55 27.06 -4.26
N ILE A 521 -0.41 28.34 -3.89
CA ILE A 521 -0.90 29.49 -4.67
C ILE A 521 0.20 30.16 -5.52
N GLY A 522 1.39 29.55 -5.57
CA GLY A 522 2.58 30.10 -6.22
C GLY A 522 3.30 29.04 -7.04
N ALA A 523 4.31 28.38 -6.46
CA ALA A 523 5.18 27.45 -7.19
C ALA A 523 4.48 26.15 -7.66
N GLY A 524 3.32 25.81 -7.11
CA GLY A 524 2.48 24.69 -7.54
C GLY A 524 1.61 24.97 -8.77
N ASP A 525 1.41 26.24 -9.15
CA ASP A 525 0.80 26.66 -10.42
C ASP A 525 1.93 27.04 -11.38
N SER A 526 2.51 26.06 -12.07
CA SER A 526 3.77 26.25 -12.80
C SER A 526 3.60 26.93 -14.16
N ASN A 527 2.37 26.97 -14.67
CA ASN A 527 2.01 27.60 -15.95
C ASN A 527 1.24 28.92 -15.78
N GLY A 528 0.74 29.24 -14.57
CA GLY A 528 -0.07 30.42 -14.28
C GLY A 528 -1.53 30.29 -14.72
N ASP A 529 -2.03 29.07 -14.93
CA ASP A 529 -3.42 28.79 -15.30
C ASP A 529 -4.34 28.66 -14.08
N GLY A 530 -3.81 28.68 -12.85
CA GLY A 530 -4.59 28.67 -11.61
C GLY A 530 -5.09 27.29 -11.17
N PHE A 531 -4.56 26.21 -11.75
CA PHE A 531 -4.66 24.86 -11.22
C PHE A 531 -3.28 24.38 -10.71
N VAL A 532 -3.27 23.57 -9.65
CA VAL A 532 -2.03 23.00 -9.12
C VAL A 532 -1.59 21.83 -10.01
N ASP A 533 -0.37 21.92 -10.53
CA ASP A 533 0.20 20.99 -11.51
C ASP A 533 1.51 20.35 -11.04
N TYR A 534 1.96 19.32 -11.77
CA TYR A 534 3.35 18.88 -11.68
C TYR A 534 3.99 18.59 -13.04
N ARG A 535 5.31 18.77 -13.08
CA ARG A 535 6.22 18.21 -14.07
C ARG A 535 7.48 17.74 -13.34
N ARG A 536 7.86 16.47 -13.48
CA ARG A 536 9.10 15.94 -12.89
C ARG A 536 10.31 16.78 -13.27
N ARG A 537 11.19 17.01 -12.29
CA ARG A 537 12.30 17.96 -12.39
C ARG A 537 13.64 17.28 -12.67
N ASP A 538 13.76 16.02 -12.25
CA ASP A 538 14.87 15.14 -12.60
C ASP A 538 14.42 14.01 -13.57
N ALA A 539 15.37 13.41 -14.29
CA ALA A 539 15.13 12.27 -15.18
C ALA A 539 14.87 10.95 -14.44
N HIS A 540 15.35 10.83 -13.19
CA HIS A 540 15.17 9.71 -12.28
C HIS A 540 13.95 9.87 -11.36
N GLY A 541 13.38 11.08 -11.26
CA GLY A 541 12.15 11.37 -10.52
C GLY A 541 10.89 10.72 -11.11
N LEU A 542 9.88 10.54 -10.25
CA LEU A 542 8.59 9.95 -10.57
C LEU A 542 7.89 10.70 -11.70
N ALA A 543 7.36 9.96 -12.68
CA ALA A 543 6.70 10.53 -13.84
C ALA A 543 5.30 11.10 -13.52
N ASN A 544 4.60 10.49 -12.55
CA ASN A 544 3.35 10.98 -11.98
C ASN A 544 3.57 11.29 -10.49
N GLN A 545 2.95 12.36 -9.98
CA GLN A 545 3.22 12.89 -8.62
C GLN A 545 1.96 13.10 -7.76
N GLY A 546 0.78 12.75 -8.28
CA GLY A 546 -0.39 12.48 -7.45
C GLY A 546 -0.38 11.03 -6.95
N TRP A 547 -1.37 10.64 -6.14
CA TRP A 547 -1.48 9.28 -5.57
C TRP A 547 -1.34 8.12 -6.57
N LYS A 548 -1.74 8.31 -7.84
CA LYS A 548 -1.49 7.37 -8.95
C LYS A 548 -0.08 7.58 -9.54
N ASP A 549 0.95 7.37 -8.73
CA ASP A 549 2.35 7.74 -9.02
C ASP A 549 3.11 6.82 -10.00
N SER A 550 2.60 5.62 -10.30
CA SER A 550 3.20 4.74 -11.31
C SER A 550 3.27 5.42 -12.68
N TRP A 551 4.32 5.11 -13.47
CA TRP A 551 4.61 5.79 -14.74
C TRP A 551 3.47 5.73 -15.77
N ASP A 552 2.62 4.72 -15.67
CA ASP A 552 1.44 4.46 -16.50
C ASP A 552 0.11 4.92 -15.88
N GLY A 553 0.08 5.32 -14.60
CA GLY A 553 -1.16 5.48 -13.81
C GLY A 553 -2.12 6.59 -14.27
N ILE A 554 -1.64 7.51 -15.11
CA ILE A 554 -2.40 8.61 -15.70
C ILE A 554 -2.50 8.42 -17.22
N THR A 555 -3.62 7.87 -17.68
CA THR A 555 -3.93 7.57 -19.10
C THR A 555 -5.18 8.31 -19.58
N ARG A 556 -5.31 8.52 -20.89
CA ARG A 556 -6.57 8.89 -21.56
C ARG A 556 -7.44 7.65 -21.87
N ALA A 557 -8.68 7.86 -22.29
CA ALA A 557 -9.61 6.76 -22.55
C ALA A 557 -9.15 5.81 -23.69
N ASP A 558 -8.29 6.30 -24.60
CA ASP A 558 -7.62 5.52 -25.65
C ASP A 558 -6.30 4.85 -25.23
N GLY A 559 -5.92 4.98 -23.95
CA GLY A 559 -4.70 4.43 -23.37
C GLY A 559 -3.44 5.26 -23.65
N THR A 560 -3.55 6.43 -24.30
CA THR A 560 -2.38 7.31 -24.51
C THR A 560 -1.98 8.04 -23.22
N LEU A 561 -0.68 8.22 -23.03
CA LEU A 561 -0.13 9.02 -21.92
C LEU A 561 -0.16 10.53 -22.28
N PRO A 562 -0.59 11.40 -21.36
CA PRO A 562 -0.56 12.86 -21.55
C PRO A 562 0.88 13.41 -21.47
N GLN A 563 1.04 14.73 -21.64
CA GLN A 563 2.35 15.41 -21.60
C GLN A 563 2.35 16.49 -20.52
N ALA A 564 3.43 16.54 -19.73
CA ALA A 564 3.50 17.38 -18.52
C ALA A 564 3.75 18.88 -18.82
N PRO A 565 3.21 19.83 -18.02
CA PRO A 565 2.61 19.61 -16.70
C PRO A 565 1.28 18.88 -16.72
N LEU A 566 0.94 18.22 -15.61
CA LEU A 566 -0.34 17.52 -15.42
C LEU A 566 -1.05 18.12 -14.20
N ALA A 567 -2.22 18.72 -14.41
CA ALA A 567 -3.08 19.22 -13.34
C ALA A 567 -4.20 18.20 -13.06
N LEU A 568 -4.06 17.41 -11.99
CA LEU A 568 -4.97 16.31 -11.67
C LEU A 568 -6.20 16.76 -10.88
N VAL A 569 -7.32 16.06 -11.08
CA VAL A 569 -8.65 16.42 -10.56
C VAL A 569 -8.75 16.39 -9.04
N GLU A 570 -8.15 15.39 -8.38
CA GLU A 570 -8.13 15.28 -6.92
C GLU A 570 -7.29 16.38 -6.27
N VAL A 571 -6.21 16.81 -6.95
CA VAL A 571 -5.26 17.80 -6.43
C VAL A 571 -5.91 19.18 -6.34
N GLN A 572 -6.79 19.52 -7.29
CA GLN A 572 -7.59 20.75 -7.21
C GLN A 572 -8.58 20.66 -6.05
N GLY A 573 -9.14 19.48 -5.81
CA GLY A 573 -9.93 19.17 -4.63
C GLY A 573 -9.16 19.41 -3.32
N TYR A 574 -7.93 18.90 -3.22
CA TYR A 574 -7.07 19.11 -2.05
C TYR A 574 -6.69 20.58 -1.89
N ALA A 575 -6.36 21.30 -2.98
CA ALA A 575 -6.05 22.72 -2.94
C ALA A 575 -7.25 23.57 -2.46
N TYR A 576 -8.47 23.20 -2.83
CA TYR A 576 -9.70 23.80 -2.29
C TYR A 576 -9.88 23.52 -0.78
N ALA A 577 -9.61 22.29 -0.32
CA ALA A 577 -9.60 21.97 1.12
C ALA A 577 -8.49 22.73 1.88
N ALA A 578 -7.32 22.90 1.27
CA ALA A 578 -6.21 23.67 1.83
C ALA A 578 -6.57 25.15 1.99
N LEU A 579 -7.12 25.78 0.96
CA LEU A 579 -7.52 27.20 1.00
C LEU A 579 -8.66 27.46 2.00
N THR A 580 -9.71 26.63 1.98
CA THR A 580 -10.84 26.77 2.93
C THR A 580 -10.42 26.44 4.36
N GLY A 581 -9.58 25.42 4.56
CA GLY A 581 -9.01 25.06 5.85
C GLY A 581 -8.09 26.15 6.41
N ALA A 582 -7.14 26.66 5.61
CA ALA A 582 -6.26 27.75 5.99
C ALA A 582 -7.03 29.03 6.35
N ALA A 583 -8.11 29.35 5.62
CA ALA A 583 -8.98 30.48 5.98
C ALA A 583 -9.60 30.31 7.37
N ALA A 584 -10.04 29.11 7.73
CA ALA A 584 -10.54 28.83 9.07
C ALA A 584 -9.44 28.94 10.13
N LEU A 585 -8.24 28.40 9.87
CA LEU A 585 -7.09 28.50 10.79
C LEU A 585 -6.61 29.95 11.00
N ALA A 586 -6.65 30.77 9.95
CA ALA A 586 -6.29 32.20 9.99
C ALA A 586 -7.19 33.04 10.92
N THR A 587 -8.40 32.56 11.26
CA THR A 587 -9.24 33.20 12.28
C THR A 587 -8.76 32.97 13.73
N THR A 588 -7.87 31.99 13.94
CA THR A 588 -7.40 31.54 15.25
C THR A 588 -5.91 31.86 15.47
N VAL A 589 -5.06 31.67 14.47
CA VAL A 589 -3.61 31.91 14.53
C VAL A 589 -3.09 32.63 13.29
N ASP A 590 -2.00 33.39 13.44
CA ASP A 590 -1.35 34.05 12.31
C ASP A 590 -0.57 33.03 11.46
N ILE A 591 -1.14 32.66 10.31
CA ILE A 591 -0.50 31.84 9.27
C ILE A 591 0.18 32.69 8.17
N GLY A 592 0.21 34.02 8.31
CA GLY A 592 0.74 34.95 7.30
C GLY A 592 -0.20 35.29 6.14
N HIS A 593 -1.46 34.84 6.17
CA HIS A 593 -2.45 35.01 5.08
C HIS A 593 -3.79 35.57 5.56
N ASP A 594 -4.46 36.34 4.71
CA ASP A 594 -5.82 36.88 4.93
C ASP A 594 -6.89 35.80 4.72
N ALA A 595 -7.76 35.60 5.72
CA ALA A 595 -8.83 34.61 5.67
C ALA A 595 -9.81 34.88 4.51
N ASP A 596 -10.16 36.15 4.27
CA ASP A 596 -11.09 36.49 3.19
C ASP A 596 -10.43 36.29 1.80
N ASP A 597 -9.11 36.49 1.64
CA ASP A 597 -8.42 36.21 0.38
C ASP A 597 -8.33 34.72 0.07
N LEU A 598 -8.09 33.90 1.10
CA LEU A 598 -8.10 32.45 0.97
C LEU A 598 -9.49 31.93 0.57
N LEU A 599 -10.57 32.49 1.14
CA LEU A 599 -11.95 32.18 0.72
C LEU A 599 -12.27 32.66 -0.70
N ARG A 600 -11.82 33.87 -1.09
CA ARG A 600 -11.94 34.37 -2.48
C ARG A 600 -11.25 33.43 -3.47
N ARG A 601 -10.01 32.99 -3.16
CA ARG A 601 -9.25 32.03 -3.99
C ARG A 601 -9.93 30.68 -4.06
N ALA A 602 -10.42 30.16 -2.94
CA ALA A 602 -11.16 28.90 -2.90
C ALA A 602 -12.41 28.93 -3.79
N GLN A 603 -13.18 30.03 -3.78
CA GLN A 603 -14.34 30.17 -4.66
C GLN A 603 -13.94 30.25 -6.14
N VAL A 604 -12.91 31.04 -6.49
CA VAL A 604 -12.42 31.12 -7.88
C VAL A 604 -11.90 29.77 -8.38
N LEU A 605 -11.19 29.00 -7.54
CA LEU A 605 -10.76 27.65 -7.86
C LEU A 605 -11.96 26.71 -8.06
N LYS A 606 -12.98 26.77 -7.17
CA LYS A 606 -14.22 26.00 -7.29
C LYS A 606 -14.97 26.29 -8.59
N ASP A 607 -15.20 27.56 -8.91
CA ASP A 607 -15.94 27.97 -10.13
C ASP A 607 -15.22 27.45 -11.38
N ARG A 608 -13.90 27.66 -11.46
CA ARG A 608 -13.09 27.28 -12.63
C ARG A 608 -12.88 25.78 -12.76
N PHE A 609 -12.76 25.04 -11.66
CA PHE A 609 -12.76 23.58 -11.66
C PHE A 609 -14.06 23.04 -12.27
N ASN A 610 -15.19 23.57 -11.81
CA ASN A 610 -16.52 23.13 -12.23
C ASN A 610 -16.88 23.53 -13.67
N GLU A 611 -16.22 24.55 -14.24
CA GLU A 611 -16.27 24.86 -15.68
C GLU A 611 -15.33 23.95 -16.50
N THR A 612 -14.08 23.76 -16.04
CA THR A 612 -12.99 23.23 -16.88
C THR A 612 -12.86 21.71 -16.84
N PHE A 613 -13.06 21.08 -15.66
CA PHE A 613 -12.88 19.64 -15.48
C PHE A 613 -14.13 18.83 -15.80
N TRP A 614 -15.31 19.46 -15.95
CA TRP A 614 -16.57 18.74 -16.15
C TRP A 614 -16.78 18.28 -17.60
N ASP A 615 -16.88 16.96 -17.82
CA ASP A 615 -17.18 16.40 -19.13
C ASP A 615 -18.68 16.15 -19.33
N ARG A 616 -19.19 16.54 -20.50
CA ARG A 616 -20.54 16.28 -21.00
C ARG A 616 -20.97 14.79 -21.00
N ARG A 617 -20.04 13.85 -20.82
CA ARG A 617 -20.30 12.41 -20.65
C ARG A 617 -20.81 12.06 -19.23
N GLY A 618 -20.77 12.99 -18.28
CA GLY A 618 -21.33 12.83 -16.93
C GLY A 618 -20.32 12.53 -15.83
N TRP A 619 -19.06 12.93 -16.02
CA TRP A 619 -18.00 12.81 -15.00
C TRP A 619 -16.99 13.95 -15.14
N PHE A 620 -16.20 14.21 -14.08
CA PHE A 620 -15.03 15.07 -14.21
C PHE A 620 -13.88 14.28 -14.84
N VAL A 621 -13.11 14.91 -15.72
CA VAL A 621 -11.92 14.31 -16.34
C VAL A 621 -10.80 14.10 -15.31
N LEU A 622 -9.91 13.14 -15.54
CA LEU A 622 -8.81 12.81 -14.63
C LEU A 622 -7.84 14.00 -14.40
N GLY A 623 -7.71 14.88 -15.39
CA GLY A 623 -6.91 16.09 -15.28
C GLY A 623 -6.79 16.85 -16.59
N LEU A 624 -5.88 17.81 -16.63
CA LEU A 624 -5.47 18.56 -17.82
C LEU A 624 -3.99 18.28 -18.14
N ASP A 625 -3.63 18.27 -19.43
CA ASP A 625 -2.24 18.18 -19.88
C ASP A 625 -1.61 19.57 -20.14
N GLY A 626 -0.31 19.60 -20.46
CA GLY A 626 0.44 20.83 -20.72
C GLY A 626 0.05 21.61 -21.98
N ASP A 627 -0.87 21.10 -22.80
CA ASP A 627 -1.53 21.81 -23.91
C ASP A 627 -2.97 22.24 -23.51
N GLY A 628 -3.34 22.11 -22.23
CA GLY A 628 -4.68 22.39 -21.69
C GLY A 628 -5.75 21.36 -22.08
N ARG A 629 -5.36 20.16 -22.56
CA ARG A 629 -6.32 19.16 -23.06
C ARG A 629 -6.77 18.19 -21.97
N PRO A 630 -8.07 17.93 -21.85
CA PRO A 630 -8.60 16.95 -20.92
C PRO A 630 -7.96 15.55 -21.04
N ILE A 631 -7.60 14.99 -19.89
CA ILE A 631 -7.17 13.60 -19.70
C ILE A 631 -8.45 12.80 -19.47
N ASP A 632 -9.03 12.30 -20.54
CA ASP A 632 -10.49 12.12 -20.66
C ASP A 632 -11.05 10.81 -20.05
N SER A 633 -10.22 10.03 -19.37
CA SER A 633 -10.57 8.75 -18.74
C SER A 633 -11.66 8.88 -17.67
N LEU A 634 -12.41 7.79 -17.48
CA LEU A 634 -13.22 7.57 -16.29
C LEU A 634 -12.40 6.81 -15.24
N THR A 635 -12.07 7.49 -14.15
CA THR A 635 -11.36 6.95 -12.98
C THR A 635 -12.16 7.26 -11.71
N THR A 636 -11.65 6.80 -10.56
CA THR A 636 -12.14 7.14 -9.22
C THR A 636 -11.69 8.52 -8.72
N ASN A 637 -10.58 9.07 -9.22
CA ASN A 637 -9.97 10.34 -8.77
C ASN A 637 -10.96 11.49 -8.47
N PRO A 638 -12.00 11.77 -9.27
CA PRO A 638 -12.98 12.83 -8.94
C PRO A 638 -13.74 12.60 -7.63
N GLY A 639 -13.77 11.39 -7.09
CA GLY A 639 -14.35 11.08 -5.78
C GLY A 639 -13.61 11.76 -4.63
N HIS A 640 -12.30 11.95 -4.75
CA HIS A 640 -11.48 12.71 -3.82
C HIS A 640 -11.79 14.23 -3.92
N ALA A 641 -12.14 14.72 -5.11
CA ALA A 641 -12.63 16.09 -5.29
C ALA A 641 -14.06 16.27 -4.73
N LEU A 642 -14.93 15.26 -4.83
CA LEU A 642 -16.20 15.27 -4.10
C LEU A 642 -15.98 15.29 -2.58
N TRP A 643 -15.03 14.50 -2.07
CA TRP A 643 -14.69 14.48 -0.63
C TRP A 643 -14.26 15.85 -0.09
N SER A 644 -13.51 16.66 -0.86
CA SER A 644 -13.17 18.03 -0.45
C SER A 644 -14.32 19.03 -0.57
N GLY A 645 -15.36 18.72 -1.37
CA GLY A 645 -16.50 19.60 -1.60
C GLY A 645 -16.33 20.61 -2.73
N ILE A 646 -15.28 20.50 -3.56
CA ILE A 646 -15.07 21.43 -4.67
C ILE A 646 -16.16 21.30 -5.76
N ALA A 647 -16.77 20.13 -5.97
CA ALA A 647 -17.78 19.92 -7.01
C ALA A 647 -19.13 20.65 -6.74
N ASP A 648 -19.88 20.93 -7.81
CA ASP A 648 -21.29 21.34 -7.73
C ASP A 648 -22.21 20.13 -7.53
N ASP A 649 -23.31 20.31 -6.79
CA ASP A 649 -24.23 19.22 -6.38
C ASP A 649 -24.80 18.41 -7.56
N ASP A 650 -25.12 19.07 -8.68
CA ASP A 650 -25.72 18.41 -9.85
C ASP A 650 -24.70 17.52 -10.59
N LYS A 651 -23.42 17.92 -10.57
CA LYS A 651 -22.27 17.20 -11.13
C LYS A 651 -21.83 16.08 -10.21
N ALA A 652 -21.77 16.33 -8.90
CA ALA A 652 -21.48 15.34 -7.88
C ALA A 652 -22.47 14.17 -7.95
N ARG A 653 -23.78 14.44 -8.03
CA ARG A 653 -24.81 13.41 -8.23
C ARG A 653 -24.58 12.58 -9.49
N GLN A 654 -24.33 13.22 -10.63
CA GLN A 654 -24.08 12.53 -11.91
C GLN A 654 -22.83 11.64 -11.84
N TYR A 655 -21.77 12.10 -11.18
CA TYR A 655 -20.56 11.32 -11.00
C TYR A 655 -20.76 10.13 -10.03
N VAL A 656 -21.51 10.30 -8.94
CA VAL A 656 -21.84 9.18 -8.03
C VAL A 656 -22.71 8.13 -8.72
N GLU A 657 -23.59 8.51 -9.65
CA GLU A 657 -24.31 7.58 -10.52
C GLU A 657 -23.34 6.74 -11.39
N ARG A 658 -22.16 7.28 -11.77
CA ARG A 658 -21.10 6.57 -12.51
C ARG A 658 -20.17 5.74 -11.61
N LEU A 659 -19.97 6.11 -10.34
CA LEU A 659 -19.20 5.29 -9.39
C LEU A 659 -19.83 3.91 -9.18
N VAL A 660 -21.16 3.84 -9.08
CA VAL A 660 -21.90 2.58 -8.86
C VAL A 660 -22.19 1.79 -10.15
N ASP A 661 -21.82 2.32 -11.32
CA ASP A 661 -21.91 1.59 -12.59
C ASP A 661 -20.88 0.45 -12.64
N ARG A 662 -21.24 -0.63 -13.36
CA ARG A 662 -20.42 -1.84 -13.53
C ARG A 662 -19.01 -1.61 -14.11
N ASP A 663 -18.77 -0.44 -14.70
CA ASP A 663 -17.48 0.00 -15.22
C ASP A 663 -16.45 0.26 -14.10
N LEU A 664 -16.88 0.86 -12.98
CA LEU A 664 -16.03 1.14 -11.82
C LEU A 664 -16.32 0.20 -10.65
N TRP A 665 -17.59 -0.16 -10.40
CA TRP A 665 -17.97 -1.02 -9.29
C TRP A 665 -17.69 -2.50 -9.57
N THR A 666 -16.85 -3.12 -8.74
CA THR A 666 -16.56 -4.57 -8.81
C THR A 666 -17.55 -5.43 -8.03
N GLY A 667 -18.24 -4.88 -7.03
CA GLY A 667 -18.90 -5.65 -5.97
C GLY A 667 -18.03 -5.91 -4.73
N TRP A 668 -16.77 -5.49 -4.76
CA TRP A 668 -15.78 -5.57 -3.66
C TRP A 668 -15.19 -4.20 -3.29
N GLY A 669 -15.27 -3.23 -4.21
CA GLY A 669 -14.63 -1.92 -4.15
C GLY A 669 -14.63 -1.26 -5.55
N LEU A 670 -14.04 -0.07 -5.66
CA LEU A 670 -14.00 0.69 -6.91
C LEU A 670 -12.68 0.49 -7.67
N ARG A 671 -12.75 0.36 -9.00
CA ARG A 671 -11.57 0.27 -9.87
C ARG A 671 -10.94 1.64 -10.08
N THR A 672 -9.61 1.70 -9.98
CA THR A 672 -8.78 2.91 -10.25
C THR A 672 -8.87 3.42 -11.70
N LEU A 673 -9.38 2.60 -12.62
CA LEU A 673 -9.72 2.94 -14.00
C LEU A 673 -10.93 2.10 -14.42
N ALA A 674 -11.90 2.73 -15.10
CA ALA A 674 -13.10 2.04 -15.58
C ALA A 674 -12.78 0.92 -16.59
N SER A 675 -13.46 -0.22 -16.49
CA SER A 675 -13.26 -1.39 -17.36
C SER A 675 -13.63 -1.16 -18.84
N SER A 676 -14.17 0.01 -19.17
CA SER A 676 -14.45 0.47 -20.52
C SER A 676 -13.33 1.32 -21.16
N MET A 677 -12.25 1.64 -20.41
CA MET A 677 -11.09 2.40 -20.89
C MET A 677 -10.03 1.47 -21.50
N ALA A 678 -9.30 1.93 -22.53
CA ALA A 678 -8.40 1.07 -23.29
C ALA A 678 -7.13 0.61 -22.54
N ALA A 679 -6.74 1.30 -21.47
CA ALA A 679 -5.63 0.90 -20.59
C ALA A 679 -6.06 -0.03 -19.45
N TYR A 680 -7.33 -0.45 -19.37
CA TYR A 680 -7.81 -1.26 -18.25
C TYR A 680 -7.13 -2.64 -18.17
N ASP A 681 -6.49 -2.88 -17.03
CA ASP A 681 -5.98 -4.18 -16.59
C ASP A 681 -6.33 -4.40 -15.11
N PRO A 682 -7.11 -5.43 -14.75
CA PRO A 682 -7.41 -5.74 -13.34
C PRO A 682 -6.17 -6.07 -12.50
N LEU A 683 -5.02 -6.35 -13.11
CA LEU A 683 -3.74 -6.62 -12.44
C LEU A 683 -2.70 -5.50 -12.63
N SER A 684 -3.07 -4.35 -13.20
CA SER A 684 -2.22 -3.15 -13.15
C SER A 684 -2.32 -2.46 -11.79
N TYR A 685 -1.19 -1.94 -11.30
CA TYR A 685 -1.09 -1.23 -10.03
C TYR A 685 -2.07 -0.04 -9.93
N HIS A 686 -2.24 0.72 -11.02
CA HIS A 686 -3.09 1.93 -11.06
C HIS A 686 -4.08 2.00 -12.25
N ASN A 687 -4.08 1.05 -13.18
CA ASN A 687 -4.98 1.05 -14.34
C ASN A 687 -6.09 -0.01 -14.28
N GLY A 688 -6.62 -0.31 -13.09
CA GLY A 688 -7.81 -1.19 -12.99
C GLY A 688 -7.97 -1.95 -11.68
N SER A 689 -6.91 -2.07 -10.87
CA SER A 689 -6.95 -2.54 -9.48
C SER A 689 -8.00 -1.82 -8.62
N VAL A 690 -8.34 -2.41 -7.48
CA VAL A 690 -9.11 -1.78 -6.40
C VAL A 690 -8.17 -1.40 -5.26
N TRP A 691 -8.22 -0.14 -4.83
CA TRP A 691 -7.52 0.35 -3.64
C TRP A 691 -8.56 0.67 -2.53
N PRO A 692 -8.38 0.19 -1.29
CA PRO A 692 -9.34 0.44 -0.21
C PRO A 692 -9.47 1.92 0.19
N HIS A 693 -8.35 2.66 0.23
CA HIS A 693 -8.37 4.09 0.60
C HIS A 693 -9.13 4.94 -0.42
N ASP A 694 -8.88 4.73 -1.72
CA ASP A 694 -9.58 5.36 -2.85
C ASP A 694 -11.09 5.04 -2.82
N THR A 695 -11.43 3.78 -2.56
CA THR A 695 -12.83 3.37 -2.36
C THR A 695 -13.46 4.13 -1.18
N ALA A 696 -12.78 4.23 -0.03
CA ALA A 696 -13.31 4.92 1.15
C ALA A 696 -13.41 6.45 0.97
N LEU A 697 -12.47 7.08 0.27
CA LEU A 697 -12.52 8.51 -0.07
C LEU A 697 -13.64 8.80 -1.08
N CYS A 698 -13.86 7.92 -2.07
CA CYS A 698 -15.04 7.98 -2.93
C CYS A 698 -16.36 7.84 -2.15
N VAL A 699 -16.40 6.99 -1.12
CA VAL A 699 -17.55 6.84 -0.22
C VAL A 699 -17.77 8.10 0.63
N ALA A 700 -16.71 8.70 1.18
CA ALA A 700 -16.77 9.97 1.89
C ALA A 700 -17.23 11.13 0.99
N GLY A 701 -16.79 11.15 -0.28
CA GLY A 701 -17.32 12.05 -1.30
C GLY A 701 -18.81 11.86 -1.57
N ALA A 702 -19.28 10.62 -1.73
CA ALA A 702 -20.70 10.33 -1.92
C ALA A 702 -21.56 10.75 -0.71
N ALA A 703 -21.06 10.53 0.52
CA ALA A 703 -21.72 10.95 1.76
C ALA A 703 -21.83 12.47 1.89
N ARG A 704 -20.79 13.22 1.50
CA ARG A 704 -20.78 14.70 1.55
C ARG A 704 -21.93 15.34 0.77
N TYR A 705 -22.32 14.74 -0.35
CA TYR A 705 -23.47 15.16 -1.17
C TYR A 705 -24.77 14.38 -0.85
N GLY A 706 -24.82 13.66 0.27
CA GLY A 706 -26.01 12.99 0.79
C GLY A 706 -26.45 11.73 0.03
N HIS A 707 -25.57 11.09 -0.74
CA HIS A 707 -25.89 9.92 -1.55
C HIS A 707 -25.84 8.60 -0.74
N TRP A 708 -26.61 8.54 0.35
CA TRP A 708 -26.57 7.43 1.31
C TRP A 708 -26.88 6.04 0.72
N ASP A 709 -27.78 5.93 -0.28
CA ASP A 709 -28.01 4.67 -1.03
C ASP A 709 -26.73 4.14 -1.71
N ALA A 710 -25.79 5.01 -2.10
CA ALA A 710 -24.50 4.63 -2.67
C ALA A 710 -23.45 4.36 -1.59
N VAL A 711 -23.46 5.12 -0.49
CA VAL A 711 -22.62 4.85 0.70
C VAL A 711 -22.87 3.43 1.20
N ASP A 712 -24.13 3.04 1.43
CA ASP A 712 -24.49 1.72 1.96
C ASP A 712 -24.02 0.58 1.04
N LEU A 713 -24.18 0.74 -0.28
CA LEU A 713 -23.74 -0.24 -1.29
C LEU A 713 -22.22 -0.43 -1.30
N LEU A 714 -21.47 0.67 -1.26
CA LEU A 714 -20.02 0.66 -1.36
C LEU A 714 -19.36 0.20 -0.05
N VAL A 715 -19.91 0.61 1.11
CA VAL A 715 -19.48 0.14 2.45
C VAL A 715 -19.67 -1.36 2.59
N ASP A 716 -20.84 -1.92 2.23
CA ASP A 716 -21.07 -3.38 2.35
C ASP A 716 -20.07 -4.19 1.52
N GLY A 717 -19.84 -3.81 0.26
CA GLY A 717 -18.88 -4.51 -0.60
C GLY A 717 -17.43 -4.39 -0.10
N ALA A 718 -17.04 -3.24 0.44
CA ALA A 718 -15.71 -3.01 1.01
C ALA A 718 -15.49 -3.76 2.33
N LEU A 719 -16.47 -3.76 3.25
CA LEU A 719 -16.42 -4.58 4.46
C LEU A 719 -16.39 -6.08 4.14
N GLU A 720 -17.12 -6.50 3.11
CA GLU A 720 -17.11 -7.89 2.65
C GLU A 720 -15.77 -8.27 1.98
N ALA A 721 -15.14 -7.38 1.22
CA ALA A 721 -13.78 -7.57 0.72
C ALA A 721 -12.76 -7.69 1.88
N THR A 722 -12.85 -6.79 2.87
CA THR A 722 -12.04 -6.85 4.09
C THR A 722 -12.24 -8.16 4.86
N ARG A 723 -13.48 -8.68 4.93
CA ARG A 723 -13.78 -10.01 5.51
C ARG A 723 -13.07 -11.15 4.76
N HIS A 724 -12.97 -11.08 3.43
CA HIS A 724 -12.23 -12.05 2.63
C HIS A 724 -10.71 -12.02 2.85
N PHE A 725 -10.16 -10.87 3.28
CA PHE A 725 -8.76 -10.73 3.71
C PHE A 725 -8.57 -10.81 5.23
N GLY A 726 -9.54 -11.41 5.95
CA GLY A 726 -9.40 -11.72 7.38
C GLY A 726 -9.47 -10.52 8.33
N GLY A 727 -10.02 -9.38 7.87
CA GLY A 727 -10.07 -8.12 8.63
C GLY A 727 -8.98 -7.12 8.24
N ARG A 728 -7.90 -7.56 7.56
CA ARG A 728 -6.82 -6.72 7.07
C ARG A 728 -6.97 -6.49 5.56
N PRO A 729 -7.49 -5.33 5.09
CA PRO A 729 -7.52 -5.04 3.66
C PRO A 729 -6.07 -4.83 3.16
N PRO A 730 -5.66 -5.45 2.03
CA PRO A 730 -4.35 -5.22 1.45
C PRO A 730 -4.26 -3.84 0.80
N GLU A 731 -3.04 -3.36 0.55
CA GLU A 731 -2.74 -2.13 -0.20
C GLU A 731 -3.62 -1.93 -1.45
N LEU A 732 -3.70 -2.98 -2.28
CA LEU A 732 -4.55 -3.09 -3.44
C LEU A 732 -4.92 -4.55 -3.71
N PHE A 733 -6.01 -4.78 -4.44
CA PHE A 733 -6.39 -6.10 -4.97
C PHE A 733 -6.93 -6.00 -6.40
N ALA A 734 -7.12 -7.14 -7.07
CA ALA A 734 -7.41 -7.15 -8.50
C ALA A 734 -8.80 -6.60 -8.87
N GLY A 735 -8.89 -5.88 -9.99
CA GLY A 735 -10.12 -5.24 -10.52
C GLY A 735 -11.24 -6.16 -11.00
N LEU A 736 -11.19 -7.46 -10.69
CA LEU A 736 -12.15 -8.46 -11.16
C LEU A 736 -13.51 -8.26 -10.47
N SER A 737 -14.62 -8.44 -11.20
CA SER A 737 -15.94 -8.29 -10.59
C SER A 737 -16.37 -9.53 -9.82
N ARG A 738 -17.29 -9.36 -8.87
CA ARG A 738 -17.97 -10.45 -8.17
C ARG A 738 -18.78 -11.36 -9.11
N ASP A 739 -19.18 -10.87 -10.28
CA ASP A 739 -19.84 -11.67 -11.32
C ASP A 739 -18.82 -12.59 -12.05
N ASP A 740 -17.54 -12.21 -12.11
CA ASP A 740 -16.46 -13.00 -12.73
C ASP A 740 -15.82 -13.97 -11.72
N VAL A 741 -15.54 -13.49 -10.50
CA VAL A 741 -14.86 -14.25 -9.43
C VAL A 741 -15.53 -13.97 -8.09
N ALA A 742 -16.05 -15.02 -7.44
CA ALA A 742 -16.78 -14.96 -6.17
C ALA A 742 -15.92 -14.72 -4.91
N MET A 743 -14.70 -14.17 -5.09
CA MET A 743 -13.82 -13.67 -4.03
C MET A 743 -12.92 -12.56 -4.61
N PRO A 744 -12.50 -11.55 -3.83
CA PRO A 744 -11.45 -10.63 -4.27
C PRO A 744 -10.14 -11.40 -4.43
N VAL A 745 -9.37 -11.06 -5.47
CA VAL A 745 -8.10 -11.73 -5.80
C VAL A 745 -6.94 -10.83 -5.37
N ALA A 746 -6.07 -11.33 -4.49
CA ALA A 746 -4.91 -10.59 -3.97
C ALA A 746 -3.98 -10.12 -5.11
N TYR A 747 -3.41 -8.92 -4.97
CA TYR A 747 -2.37 -8.43 -5.87
C TYR A 747 -1.00 -9.01 -5.45
N PRO A 748 -0.15 -9.51 -6.37
CA PRO A 748 1.01 -10.36 -6.02
C PRO A 748 2.09 -9.74 -5.13
N SER A 749 2.11 -8.43 -4.92
CA SER A 749 3.10 -7.75 -4.06
C SER A 749 2.50 -6.63 -3.20
N SER A 750 1.20 -6.67 -2.92
CA SER A 750 0.53 -5.67 -2.08
C SER A 750 1.08 -5.66 -0.66
N CYS A 751 1.36 -4.49 -0.10
CA CYS A 751 1.63 -4.36 1.33
C CYS A 751 0.42 -4.81 2.18
N SER A 752 0.69 -5.48 3.30
CA SER A 752 -0.29 -6.04 4.23
C SER A 752 0.43 -6.44 5.54
N PRO A 753 0.36 -5.65 6.63
CA PRO A 753 -0.46 -4.45 6.82
C PRO A 753 0.01 -3.25 6.01
N GLN A 754 -0.92 -2.31 5.80
CA GLN A 754 -0.67 -1.06 5.09
C GLN A 754 -1.58 0.04 5.65
N ALA A 755 -1.04 1.24 5.87
CA ALA A 755 -1.63 2.26 6.74
C ALA A 755 -2.93 2.88 6.19
N TRP A 756 -2.92 3.45 4.98
CA TRP A 756 -4.14 4.06 4.42
C TRP A 756 -5.22 3.02 4.09
N ALA A 757 -4.85 1.75 3.89
CA ALA A 757 -5.79 0.65 3.67
C ALA A 757 -6.44 0.23 5.00
N SER A 758 -5.66 0.07 6.07
CA SER A 758 -6.18 -0.22 7.40
C SER A 758 -7.07 0.93 7.92
N ALA A 759 -6.60 2.18 7.80
CA ALA A 759 -7.39 3.35 8.18
C ALA A 759 -8.63 3.57 7.29
N SER A 760 -8.67 3.04 6.06
CA SER A 760 -9.87 3.11 5.22
C SER A 760 -11.09 2.44 5.87
N VAL A 761 -10.89 1.39 6.70
CA VAL A 761 -11.95 0.76 7.49
C VAL A 761 -12.56 1.77 8.47
N LEU A 762 -11.70 2.55 9.15
CA LEU A 762 -12.11 3.55 10.13
C LEU A 762 -12.84 4.72 9.47
N LEU A 763 -12.40 5.15 8.27
CA LEU A 763 -13.15 6.11 7.45
C LEU A 763 -14.52 5.56 7.01
N LEU A 764 -14.60 4.32 6.52
CA LEU A 764 -15.88 3.70 6.13
C LEU A 764 -16.86 3.68 7.31
N VAL A 765 -16.40 3.42 8.54
CA VAL A 765 -17.23 3.47 9.76
C VAL A 765 -17.66 4.90 10.09
N ARG A 766 -16.74 5.87 10.11
CA ARG A 766 -17.04 7.31 10.30
C ARG A 766 -18.10 7.78 9.29
N THR A 767 -17.92 7.44 8.02
CA THR A 767 -18.78 7.86 6.91
C THR A 767 -20.13 7.13 6.89
N MET A 768 -20.18 5.82 7.19
CA MET A 768 -21.43 5.07 7.30
C MET A 768 -22.37 5.67 8.35
N LEU A 769 -21.82 6.11 9.47
CA LEU A 769 -22.52 6.82 10.55
C LEU A 769 -22.84 8.28 10.21
N GLY A 770 -22.06 8.91 9.34
CA GLY A 770 -22.07 10.37 9.13
C GLY A 770 -21.52 11.12 10.35
N LEU A 771 -20.52 10.57 11.03
CA LEU A 771 -19.95 11.14 12.27
C LEU A 771 -19.02 12.32 11.96
N GLU A 772 -19.39 13.52 12.44
CA GLU A 772 -18.65 14.78 12.26
C GLU A 772 -18.53 15.58 13.57
N PRO A 773 -17.55 16.49 13.70
CA PRO A 773 -17.54 17.51 14.75
C PRO A 773 -18.70 18.48 14.60
N THR A 774 -19.34 18.85 15.71
CA THR A 774 -20.40 19.87 15.72
C THR A 774 -19.88 21.22 15.24
N ALA A 775 -20.73 22.00 14.57
CA ALA A 775 -20.34 23.32 14.03
C ALA A 775 -19.90 24.35 15.10
N ASP A 776 -20.27 24.15 16.37
CA ASP A 776 -19.80 24.95 17.51
C ASP A 776 -18.53 24.39 18.19
N GLY A 777 -18.07 23.21 17.78
CA GLY A 777 -16.93 22.50 18.36
C GLY A 777 -17.14 21.98 19.78
N SER A 778 -18.39 21.85 20.23
CA SER A 778 -18.75 21.33 21.57
C SER A 778 -18.71 19.80 21.69
N GLY A 779 -18.80 19.07 20.57
CA GLY A 779 -18.79 17.61 20.54
C GLY A 779 -18.83 17.05 19.11
N VAL A 780 -19.43 15.87 18.97
CA VAL A 780 -19.68 15.21 17.68
C VAL A 780 -21.18 15.00 17.44
N GLU A 781 -21.59 14.96 16.18
CA GLU A 781 -22.97 14.71 15.73
C GLU A 781 -23.02 13.69 14.57
N LEU A 782 -24.22 13.17 14.28
CA LEU A 782 -24.47 12.34 13.09
C LEU A 782 -25.22 13.18 12.04
N VAL A 783 -24.57 13.53 10.94
CA VAL A 783 -25.20 14.27 9.83
C VAL A 783 -26.10 13.38 8.96
N ARG A 784 -26.07 12.05 9.17
CA ARG A 784 -26.90 11.07 8.47
C ARG A 784 -28.28 10.94 9.15
N GLY A 785 -29.28 11.63 8.59
CA GLY A 785 -30.65 11.64 9.13
C GLY A 785 -31.47 10.34 8.97
N ASP A 786 -31.05 9.40 8.14
CA ASP A 786 -31.68 8.07 7.99
C ASP A 786 -30.64 6.96 8.19
N LEU A 787 -30.71 6.30 9.36
CA LEU A 787 -29.79 5.25 9.79
C LEU A 787 -30.29 3.83 9.43
N SER A 788 -31.33 3.68 8.60
CA SER A 788 -31.89 2.36 8.26
C SER A 788 -30.97 1.43 7.45
N GLY A 789 -29.86 1.96 6.92
CA GLY A 789 -28.77 1.19 6.30
C GLY A 789 -27.59 0.90 7.24
N VAL A 790 -27.60 1.41 8.47
CA VAL A 790 -26.54 1.21 9.47
C VAL A 790 -26.91 0.01 10.37
N PRO A 791 -26.00 -0.94 10.63
CA PRO A 791 -26.27 -2.02 11.59
C PRO A 791 -26.31 -1.51 13.03
N ASP A 792 -26.95 -2.26 13.93
CA ASP A 792 -26.82 -2.00 15.37
C ASP A 792 -25.33 -2.06 15.76
N LEU A 793 -24.80 -0.96 16.30
CA LEU A 793 -23.37 -0.72 16.50
C LEU A 793 -23.15 0.18 17.72
N ALA A 794 -22.38 -0.30 18.68
CA ALA A 794 -21.83 0.48 19.78
C ALA A 794 -20.31 0.65 19.59
N LEU A 795 -19.86 1.89 19.47
CA LEU A 795 -18.47 2.32 19.54
C LEU A 795 -18.21 2.97 20.91
N SER A 796 -17.03 2.73 21.47
CA SER A 796 -16.59 3.31 22.74
C SER A 796 -15.13 3.73 22.67
N ALA A 797 -14.74 4.70 23.52
CA ALA A 797 -13.40 5.28 23.55
C ALA A 797 -12.94 5.90 22.21
N LEU A 798 -13.88 6.44 21.42
CA LEU A 798 -13.57 7.35 20.32
C LEU A 798 -12.99 8.66 20.89
N GLU A 799 -12.07 9.31 20.18
CA GLU A 799 -11.44 10.55 20.67
C GLU A 799 -12.15 11.81 20.16
N PHE A 800 -12.43 12.74 21.07
CA PHE A 800 -12.72 14.14 20.74
C PHE A 800 -12.18 15.06 21.85
N ALA A 801 -11.38 16.07 21.49
CA ALA A 801 -10.78 17.02 22.44
C ALA A 801 -10.03 16.36 23.62
N GLY A 802 -9.29 15.27 23.35
CA GLY A 802 -8.59 14.48 24.37
C GLY A 802 -9.52 13.78 25.37
N ARG A 803 -10.78 13.52 25.01
CA ARG A 803 -11.78 12.85 25.86
C ARG A 803 -12.42 11.65 25.14
N PRO A 804 -12.66 10.54 25.85
CA PRO A 804 -13.30 9.37 25.27
C PRO A 804 -14.81 9.59 25.10
N MET A 805 -15.31 9.30 23.91
CA MET A 805 -16.72 9.37 23.52
C MET A 805 -17.25 8.00 23.08
N SER A 806 -18.55 7.83 23.24
CA SER A 806 -19.31 6.64 22.83
C SER A 806 -20.43 7.00 21.86
N VAL A 807 -20.66 6.10 20.91
CA VAL A 807 -21.72 6.17 19.89
C VAL A 807 -22.47 4.84 19.94
N ASP A 808 -23.72 4.85 20.36
CA ASP A 808 -24.61 3.66 20.40
C ASP A 808 -25.75 3.88 19.40
N VAL A 809 -25.73 3.15 18.29
CA VAL A 809 -26.76 3.14 17.24
C VAL A 809 -27.55 1.84 17.34
N GLN A 810 -28.87 1.98 17.51
CA GLN A 810 -29.82 0.87 17.59
C GLN A 810 -30.87 1.06 16.52
N ALA A 811 -30.48 0.79 15.27
CA ALA A 811 -31.26 0.99 14.06
C ALA A 811 -32.62 0.28 14.13
N GLY A 812 -32.69 -0.90 14.75
CA GLY A 812 -33.95 -1.62 15.02
C GLY A 812 -34.95 -0.86 15.91
N SER A 813 -34.53 0.20 16.59
CA SER A 813 -35.36 1.06 17.45
C SER A 813 -35.35 2.55 17.06
N GLY A 814 -34.51 2.95 16.10
CA GLY A 814 -34.26 4.35 15.74
C GLY A 814 -33.54 5.17 16.83
N ARG A 815 -32.96 4.52 17.85
CA ARG A 815 -32.26 5.20 18.95
C ARG A 815 -30.78 5.41 18.61
N VAL A 816 -30.31 6.63 18.88
CA VAL A 816 -28.89 7.00 18.89
C VAL A 816 -28.57 7.56 20.28
N THR A 817 -27.43 7.17 20.85
CA THR A 817 -26.85 7.81 22.04
C THR A 817 -25.44 8.28 21.72
N LEU A 818 -25.19 9.58 21.90
CA LEU A 818 -23.87 10.21 21.83
C LEU A 818 -23.53 10.74 23.23
N GLY A 819 -22.30 10.57 23.69
CA GLY A 819 -21.88 11.09 24.99
C GLY A 819 -20.46 10.70 25.39
N PRO A 820 -19.96 11.17 26.54
CA PRO A 820 -18.70 10.70 27.09
C PRO A 820 -18.78 9.20 27.42
N SER A 821 -17.73 8.44 27.13
CA SER A 821 -17.68 7.03 27.52
C SER A 821 -17.68 6.91 29.04
N ALA A 822 -18.53 6.02 29.57
CA ALA A 822 -18.39 5.58 30.95
C ALA A 822 -17.03 4.89 31.09
N GLN A 823 -16.28 5.18 32.17
CA GLN A 823 -15.00 4.50 32.39
C GLN A 823 -15.23 2.98 32.49
N PRO A 824 -14.33 2.15 31.92
CA PRO A 824 -14.37 0.71 32.13
C PRO A 824 -14.29 0.45 33.64
N TRP A 825 -15.07 -0.51 34.12
CA TRP A 825 -15.29 -0.70 35.55
C TRP A 825 -13.98 -0.90 36.31
N SER A 826 -13.68 0.01 37.23
CA SER A 826 -12.56 -0.12 38.15
C SER A 826 -12.85 -1.25 39.14
N SER A 827 -12.41 -2.46 38.79
CA SER A 827 -12.31 -3.57 39.73
C SER A 827 -11.31 -3.19 40.83
N GLY A 828 -11.84 -2.69 41.94
CA GLY A 828 -11.09 -2.45 43.18
C GLY A 828 -10.44 -3.75 43.70
N PRO A 829 -9.41 -3.62 44.56
CA PRO A 829 -8.58 -4.74 45.02
C PRO A 829 -9.31 -5.73 45.93
#